data_AF-A0A5C2CXY9-F1
#
_entry.id   AF-A0A5C2CXY9-F1
#
_cell.length_a   1.000
_cell.length_b   1.000
_cell.length_c   1.000
_cell.angle_alpha   90.00
_cell.angle_beta   90.00
_cell.angle_gamma   90.00
#
_symmetry.space_group_name_H-M   'P 1'
#
loop_
_entity.id
_entity.type
_entity.pdbx_description
1 polymer ?
#
loop_
_entity_poly.entity_id
_entity_poly.type
_entity_poly.pdbx_seq_one_letter_code
_entity_poly.pdbx_strand_id
1 'polypeptide(L)'
;MGDALDLDLARLVEEVSLAEHLEQVERAGRHRFDAARRRTVTNQETGAEPLGTEPDGGGGSGDATSGDDDLGRSRQVTLLGCYHLAVQGEVRRIMVGVRSLHFRPPLAIARVGGSPTPLAAYRWAEDHSREGGGLTFIEPAVSLRVTENGSVSSFLPRELVFSDSGQLRPVAPFLELWLELEDGTSEPLTSKFLTALGAALGDVQYVVEAANRKAQRRTGDPACAFSARATLDHSTFTPVELLAWSDPAAGRPLVLPDRPISLGQVQAIRPTPGPVEAGDVDLDVLRLRFTPAKGSVYGPPNVSNGLAACPGLDGDRERLAGGAISKEFEIVPLGQRILNDPTAWTQYRKGDRRRRHPLPSNTYDGSEDARPGHGGRSWGVVDDTCDVLVTATVRVGDTTHRAHARIVVGPPDYAPDRRPFMSLVDELLDRVEPDPPFNRIDAEVEAADLMHRVYETGGLHDLDRRRQDLRREKVSKDERPYPYPSELPPFPEHRRYSLLAQDVHRTLSASIDVLRDRLSAQADRIRRLVRPPYGLLSERRLEGDGEGGSTRRFPWQDEAREYDMRMPPYMRDSDRSPLSLTRRQYVRLMTLVEEARPPGASPAETYELAPDRVGEGEKRFGEFQRTDLTAHVPSGPAP
;
A
#
# COMPACT_ATOMS: atom_id res chain seq x y z
N MET A 1 11.57 -0.27 -59.78
CA MET A 1 10.17 -0.54 -60.20
C MET A 1 9.62 -1.86 -59.66
N GLY A 2 10.45 -2.84 -59.25
CA GLY A 2 9.99 -4.06 -58.57
C GLY A 2 9.48 -3.84 -57.14
N ASP A 3 10.20 -3.08 -56.31
CA ASP A 3 9.87 -2.92 -54.88
C ASP A 3 8.58 -2.13 -54.59
N ALA A 4 8.11 -1.30 -55.54
CA ALA A 4 6.86 -0.55 -55.39
C ALA A 4 5.62 -1.40 -55.72
N LEU A 5 5.78 -2.45 -56.52
CA LEU A 5 4.70 -3.38 -56.87
C LEU A 5 4.49 -4.44 -55.78
N ASP A 6 5.54 -4.87 -55.08
CA ASP A 6 5.43 -5.84 -53.97
C ASP A 6 4.79 -5.25 -52.70
N LEU A 7 5.02 -3.96 -52.42
CA LEU A 7 4.36 -3.25 -51.32
C LEU A 7 2.86 -3.03 -51.59
N ASP A 8 2.48 -2.77 -52.84
CA ASP A 8 1.08 -2.65 -53.24
C ASP A 8 0.38 -4.01 -53.23
N LEU A 9 1.06 -5.09 -53.63
CA LEU A 9 0.48 -6.44 -53.60
C LEU A 9 0.28 -6.95 -52.17
N ALA A 10 1.25 -6.74 -51.26
CA ALA A 10 1.13 -7.13 -49.85
C ALA A 10 -0.03 -6.39 -49.16
N ARG A 11 -0.17 -5.09 -49.46
CA ARG A 11 -1.26 -4.25 -48.96
C ARG A 11 -2.62 -4.65 -49.54
N LEU A 12 -2.67 -5.01 -50.83
CA LEU A 12 -3.89 -5.52 -51.47
C LEU A 12 -4.29 -6.91 -50.92
N VAL A 13 -3.31 -7.77 -50.61
CA VAL A 13 -3.55 -9.09 -50.01
C VAL A 13 -4.05 -8.97 -48.57
N GLU A 14 -3.52 -8.02 -47.79
CA GLU A 14 -4.06 -7.67 -46.46
C GLU A 14 -5.48 -7.10 -46.56
N GLU A 15 -5.76 -6.21 -47.52
CA GLU A 15 -7.10 -5.64 -47.72
C GLU A 15 -8.12 -6.69 -48.17
N VAL A 16 -7.73 -7.63 -49.04
CA VAL A 16 -8.59 -8.73 -49.49
C VAL A 16 -8.82 -9.74 -48.36
N SER A 17 -7.78 -10.08 -47.59
CA SER A 17 -7.91 -10.96 -46.42
C SER A 17 -8.79 -10.35 -45.33
N LEU A 18 -8.71 -9.03 -45.12
CA LEU A 18 -9.57 -8.28 -44.21
C LEU A 18 -11.02 -8.24 -44.69
N ALA A 19 -11.26 -8.04 -45.99
CA ALA A 19 -12.59 -8.09 -46.57
C ALA A 19 -13.23 -9.48 -46.42
N GLU A 20 -12.47 -10.55 -46.66
CA GLU A 20 -12.92 -11.93 -46.46
C GLU A 20 -13.20 -12.24 -44.99
N HIS A 21 -12.36 -11.74 -44.07
CA HIS A 21 -12.56 -11.93 -42.63
C HIS A 21 -13.80 -11.17 -42.13
N LEU A 22 -14.00 -9.92 -42.57
CA LEU A 22 -15.19 -9.14 -42.28
C LEU A 22 -16.46 -9.80 -42.84
N GLU A 23 -16.39 -10.34 -44.06
CA GLU A 23 -17.51 -11.06 -44.66
C GLU A 23 -17.81 -12.37 -43.89
N GLN A 24 -16.80 -13.10 -43.43
CA GLN A 24 -16.97 -14.29 -42.60
C GLN A 24 -17.59 -13.97 -41.23
N VAL A 25 -17.15 -12.88 -40.58
CA VAL A 25 -17.71 -12.41 -39.30
C VAL A 25 -19.15 -11.94 -39.47
N GLU A 26 -19.45 -11.23 -40.56
CA GLU A 26 -20.82 -10.79 -40.87
C GLU A 26 -21.74 -11.99 -41.18
N ARG A 27 -21.23 -12.98 -41.93
CA ARG A 27 -21.96 -14.21 -42.25
C ARG A 27 -22.20 -15.07 -41.00
N ALA A 28 -21.23 -15.16 -40.08
CA ALA A 28 -21.37 -15.83 -38.80
C ALA A 28 -22.38 -15.11 -37.87
N GLY A 29 -22.38 -13.77 -37.88
CA GLY A 29 -23.37 -12.94 -37.17
C GLY A 29 -24.79 -13.17 -37.68
N ARG A 30 -24.99 -13.16 -39.00
CA ARG A 30 -26.29 -13.48 -39.64
C ARG A 30 -26.79 -14.88 -39.26
N HIS A 31 -25.92 -15.89 -39.29
CA HIS A 31 -26.28 -17.27 -38.91
C HIS A 31 -26.70 -17.41 -37.45
N ARG A 32 -26.00 -16.75 -36.50
CA ARG A 32 -26.38 -16.76 -35.07
C ARG A 32 -27.71 -16.03 -34.83
N PHE A 33 -27.94 -14.93 -35.54
CA PHE A 33 -29.20 -14.18 -35.47
C PHE A 33 -30.38 -14.99 -36.04
N ASP A 34 -30.21 -15.65 -37.18
CA ASP A 34 -31.23 -16.53 -37.76
C ASP A 34 -31.53 -17.75 -36.87
N ALA A 35 -30.52 -18.30 -36.19
CA ALA A 35 -30.70 -19.37 -35.22
C ALA A 35 -31.48 -18.90 -33.98
N ALA A 36 -31.22 -17.69 -33.48
CA ALA A 36 -31.98 -17.08 -32.39
C ALA A 36 -33.44 -16.81 -32.79
N ARG A 37 -33.66 -16.26 -34.00
CA ARG A 37 -35.01 -16.02 -34.54
C ARG A 37 -35.81 -17.31 -34.71
N ARG A 38 -35.19 -18.40 -35.20
CA ARG A 38 -35.84 -19.71 -35.30
C ARG A 38 -36.24 -20.24 -33.92
N ARG A 39 -35.40 -20.11 -32.89
CA ARG A 39 -35.75 -20.49 -31.50
C ARG A 39 -36.95 -19.71 -30.95
N THR A 40 -37.07 -18.43 -31.25
CA THR A 40 -38.20 -17.60 -30.80
C THR A 40 -39.51 -18.00 -31.49
N VAL A 41 -39.47 -18.33 -32.78
CA VAL A 41 -40.65 -18.81 -33.53
C VAL A 41 -41.07 -20.22 -33.09
N THR A 42 -40.12 -21.11 -32.82
CA THR A 42 -40.43 -22.49 -32.36
C THR A 42 -41.11 -22.50 -30.99
N ASN A 43 -40.78 -21.56 -30.11
CA ASN A 43 -41.41 -21.41 -28.79
C ASN A 43 -42.82 -20.81 -28.85
N GLN A 44 -43.22 -20.18 -29.96
CA GLN A 44 -44.60 -19.71 -30.16
C GLN A 44 -45.52 -20.78 -30.76
N GLU A 45 -44.98 -21.80 -31.43
CA GLU A 45 -45.76 -22.87 -32.06
C GLU A 45 -45.97 -24.09 -31.14
N THR A 46 -45.14 -24.30 -30.13
CA THR A 46 -45.38 -25.33 -29.10
C THR A 46 -46.22 -24.75 -27.97
N GLY A 47 -47.54 -24.75 -28.15
CA GLY A 47 -48.53 -24.37 -27.14
C GLY A 47 -48.36 -25.17 -25.85
N ALA A 48 -48.05 -24.47 -24.77
CA ALA A 48 -48.31 -24.93 -23.40
C ALA A 48 -49.55 -24.21 -22.90
N GLU A 49 -50.62 -24.95 -22.65
CA GLU A 49 -51.89 -24.44 -22.11
C GLU A 49 -51.72 -23.82 -20.71
N PRO A 50 -52.43 -22.72 -20.40
CA PRO A 50 -52.70 -22.29 -19.04
C PRO A 50 -54.07 -22.82 -18.57
N LEU A 51 -54.07 -23.51 -17.43
CA LEU A 51 -55.29 -23.88 -16.69
C LEU A 51 -55.77 -22.69 -15.83
N GLY A 52 -56.98 -22.18 -16.17
CA GLY A 52 -58.04 -21.64 -15.28
C GLY A 52 -57.71 -20.46 -14.34
N THR A 53 -58.54 -19.44 -14.14
CA THR A 53 -59.99 -19.27 -14.28
C THR A 53 -60.33 -17.77 -14.24
N GLU A 54 -61.29 -17.35 -15.07
CA GLU A 54 -62.05 -16.08 -15.08
C GLU A 54 -63.00 -15.92 -13.84
N PRO A 55 -63.90 -14.90 -13.72
CA PRO A 55 -64.08 -13.63 -14.47
C PRO A 55 -64.34 -12.39 -13.57
N ASP A 56 -64.28 -11.17 -14.12
CA ASP A 56 -65.47 -10.32 -14.35
C ASP A 56 -65.11 -8.88 -14.77
N GLY A 57 -65.86 -8.35 -15.74
CA GLY A 57 -66.16 -6.91 -15.78
C GLY A 57 -65.73 -6.07 -17.00
N GLY A 58 -66.31 -6.37 -18.17
CA GLY A 58 -67.05 -5.37 -18.97
C GLY A 58 -66.34 -4.17 -19.63
N GLY A 59 -66.24 -4.24 -20.96
CA GLY A 59 -66.88 -3.26 -21.86
C GLY A 59 -66.03 -2.12 -22.42
N GLY A 60 -65.85 -2.09 -23.75
CA GLY A 60 -65.45 -0.88 -24.47
C GLY A 60 -64.77 -1.13 -25.81
N SER A 61 -65.57 -1.23 -26.87
CA SER A 61 -65.17 -1.30 -28.28
C SER A 61 -64.36 -0.08 -28.75
N GLY A 62 -63.30 -0.31 -29.52
CA GLY A 62 -62.58 0.73 -30.26
C GLY A 62 -61.65 0.12 -31.30
N ASP A 63 -62.11 0.11 -32.55
CA ASP A 63 -61.41 -0.30 -33.76
C ASP A 63 -60.26 0.69 -34.07
N ALA A 64 -59.02 0.20 -34.23
CA ALA A 64 -57.95 0.96 -34.89
C ALA A 64 -56.80 0.04 -35.33
N THR A 65 -56.67 -0.05 -36.65
CA THR A 65 -55.65 -0.73 -37.43
C THR A 65 -54.30 -0.01 -37.44
N SER A 66 -53.25 -0.79 -37.75
CA SER A 66 -51.92 -0.39 -38.24
C SER A 66 -51.00 0.44 -37.32
N GLY A 67 -50.02 -0.23 -36.69
CA GLY A 67 -48.93 0.43 -35.99
C GLY A 67 -47.66 -0.40 -35.70
N ASP A 68 -47.61 -1.69 -36.08
CA ASP A 68 -46.54 -2.59 -35.61
C ASP A 68 -45.30 -2.71 -36.53
N ASP A 69 -45.34 -2.21 -37.76
CA ASP A 69 -44.21 -2.37 -38.71
C ASP A 69 -43.07 -1.34 -38.52
N ASP A 70 -43.31 -0.20 -37.86
CA ASP A 70 -42.31 0.87 -37.70
C ASP A 70 -41.44 0.71 -36.43
N LEU A 71 -41.98 0.09 -35.37
CA LEU A 71 -41.23 -0.21 -34.15
C LEU A 71 -40.22 -1.35 -34.34
N GLY A 72 -40.51 -2.30 -35.22
CA GLY A 72 -39.59 -3.38 -35.61
C GLY A 72 -38.39 -2.88 -36.42
N ARG A 73 -38.62 -1.94 -37.36
CA ARG A 73 -37.55 -1.35 -38.19
C ARG A 73 -36.66 -0.38 -37.40
N SER A 74 -37.23 0.43 -36.52
CA SER A 74 -36.46 1.37 -35.68
C SER A 74 -35.54 0.63 -34.68
N ARG A 75 -36.00 -0.48 -34.09
CA ARG A 75 -35.15 -1.36 -33.25
C ARG A 75 -34.08 -2.09 -34.05
N GLN A 76 -34.37 -2.54 -35.28
CA GLN A 76 -33.38 -3.16 -36.18
C GLN A 76 -32.25 -2.19 -36.56
N VAL A 77 -32.56 -0.94 -36.91
CA VAL A 77 -31.56 0.07 -37.30
C VAL A 77 -30.68 0.45 -36.11
N THR A 78 -31.25 0.54 -34.91
CA THR A 78 -30.49 0.86 -33.68
C THR A 78 -29.56 -0.30 -33.28
N LEU A 79 -30.00 -1.55 -33.36
CA LEU A 79 -29.17 -2.72 -33.05
C LEU A 79 -28.06 -2.97 -34.08
N LEU A 80 -28.32 -2.81 -35.38
CA LEU A 80 -27.27 -2.88 -36.41
C LEU A 80 -26.25 -1.74 -36.25
N GLY A 81 -26.70 -0.53 -35.92
CA GLY A 81 -25.82 0.62 -35.64
C GLY A 81 -24.91 0.37 -34.43
N CYS A 82 -25.45 -0.15 -33.33
CA CYS A 82 -24.65 -0.54 -32.16
C CYS A 82 -23.66 -1.67 -32.47
N TYR A 83 -24.05 -2.65 -33.29
CA TYR A 83 -23.17 -3.73 -33.72
C TYR A 83 -22.04 -3.22 -34.62
N HIS A 84 -22.35 -2.34 -35.58
CA HIS A 84 -21.35 -1.74 -36.46
C HIS A 84 -20.35 -0.87 -35.69
N LEU A 85 -20.80 -0.11 -34.69
CA LEU A 85 -19.92 0.68 -33.81
C LEU A 85 -19.06 -0.20 -32.90
N ALA A 86 -19.60 -1.30 -32.37
CA ALA A 86 -18.84 -2.26 -31.56
C ALA A 86 -17.76 -2.97 -32.39
N VAL A 87 -18.10 -3.39 -33.61
CA VAL A 87 -17.13 -4.01 -34.54
C VAL A 87 -16.10 -2.98 -35.00
N GLN A 88 -16.48 -1.74 -35.33
CA GLN A 88 -15.52 -0.69 -35.67
C GLN A 88 -14.61 -0.32 -34.48
N GLY A 89 -15.12 -0.36 -33.25
CA GLY A 89 -14.33 -0.17 -32.03
C GLY A 89 -13.31 -1.28 -31.81
N GLU A 90 -13.72 -2.55 -31.96
CA GLU A 90 -12.81 -3.71 -31.87
C GLU A 90 -11.79 -3.73 -33.01
N VAL A 91 -12.19 -3.42 -34.25
CA VAL A 91 -11.29 -3.37 -35.41
C VAL A 91 -10.30 -2.20 -35.31
N ARG A 92 -10.74 -1.01 -34.86
CA ARG A 92 -9.81 0.11 -34.59
C ARG A 92 -8.80 -0.24 -33.51
N ARG A 93 -9.21 -0.93 -32.44
CA ARG A 93 -8.30 -1.38 -31.37
C ARG A 93 -7.22 -2.35 -31.85
N ILE A 94 -7.53 -3.20 -32.84
CA ILE A 94 -6.57 -4.15 -33.44
C ILE A 94 -5.55 -3.42 -34.34
N MET A 95 -5.93 -2.29 -34.94
CA MET A 95 -5.03 -1.48 -35.76
C MET A 95 -4.08 -0.59 -34.96
N VAL A 96 -4.39 -0.29 -33.69
CA VAL A 96 -3.51 0.50 -32.83
C VAL A 96 -2.46 -0.46 -32.24
N GLY A 97 -1.19 -0.20 -32.53
CA GLY A 97 -0.07 -1.01 -32.04
C GLY A 97 0.01 -1.04 -30.50
N VAL A 98 0.72 -2.04 -29.98
CA VAL A 98 1.03 -2.14 -28.55
C VAL A 98 2.24 -1.27 -28.25
N ARG A 99 2.06 -0.24 -27.42
CA ARG A 99 3.14 0.63 -26.97
C ARG A 99 3.91 0.02 -25.80
N SER A 100 3.20 -0.46 -24.77
CA SER A 100 3.83 -1.01 -23.58
C SER A 100 2.98 -2.08 -22.90
N LEU A 101 3.65 -2.93 -22.09
CA LEU A 101 3.02 -3.90 -21.19
C LEU A 101 3.36 -3.47 -19.76
N HIS A 102 2.38 -3.47 -18.87
CA HIS A 102 2.58 -3.15 -17.46
C HIS A 102 1.68 -3.98 -16.55
N PHE A 103 2.03 -4.04 -15.26
CA PHE A 103 1.18 -4.63 -14.25
C PHE A 103 0.32 -3.57 -13.56
N ARG A 104 -0.88 -3.95 -13.15
CA ARG A 104 -1.70 -3.20 -12.19
C ARG A 104 -2.06 -4.06 -10.97
N PRO A 105 -1.71 -3.61 -9.74
CA PRO A 105 -0.79 -2.50 -9.46
C PRO A 105 0.67 -2.87 -9.82
N PRO A 106 1.56 -1.89 -10.10
CA PRO A 106 2.99 -2.14 -10.31
C PRO A 106 3.75 -2.42 -9.00
N LEU A 107 3.15 -2.06 -7.86
CA LEU A 107 3.63 -2.34 -6.51
C LEU A 107 2.46 -2.84 -5.66
N ALA A 108 2.62 -3.99 -5.01
CA ALA A 108 1.64 -4.51 -4.07
C ALA A 108 2.27 -4.74 -2.68
N ILE A 109 1.46 -4.62 -1.63
CA ILE A 109 1.85 -4.96 -0.27
C ILE A 109 1.15 -6.26 0.11
N ALA A 110 1.94 -7.31 0.35
CA ALA A 110 1.46 -8.54 0.93
C ALA A 110 1.72 -8.54 2.45
N ARG A 111 0.92 -9.31 3.18
CA ARG A 111 1.00 -9.39 4.64
C ARG A 111 1.01 -10.84 5.06
N VAL A 112 2.03 -11.23 5.84
CA VAL A 112 2.14 -12.61 6.33
C VAL A 112 0.92 -13.02 7.16
N GLY A 113 0.59 -14.30 7.16
CA GLY A 113 -0.52 -14.85 7.93
C GLY A 113 -0.51 -16.37 7.92
N GLY A 114 -0.80 -16.99 9.06
CA GLY A 114 -0.75 -18.44 9.20
C GLY A 114 -1.91 -19.17 8.52
N SER A 115 -3.05 -18.49 8.36
CA SER A 115 -4.28 -19.09 7.84
C SER A 115 -4.11 -19.49 6.36
N PRO A 116 -4.67 -20.64 5.94
CA PRO A 116 -4.71 -21.03 4.54
C PRO A 116 -5.69 -20.16 3.73
N THR A 117 -6.56 -19.39 4.38
CA THR A 117 -7.56 -18.55 3.73
C THR A 117 -7.07 -17.11 3.66
N PRO A 118 -6.86 -16.55 2.47
CA PRO A 118 -6.48 -15.15 2.33
C PRO A 118 -7.55 -14.17 2.81
N LEU A 119 -7.11 -12.98 3.23
CA LEU A 119 -8.00 -11.88 3.61
C LEU A 119 -8.79 -11.42 2.39
N ALA A 120 -10.09 -11.19 2.58
CA ALA A 120 -10.95 -10.64 1.54
C ALA A 120 -10.65 -9.15 1.33
N ALA A 121 -10.89 -8.65 0.12
CA ALA A 121 -10.65 -7.25 -0.21
C ALA A 121 -11.61 -6.34 0.57
N TYR A 122 -11.09 -5.17 0.93
CA TYR A 122 -11.85 -4.08 1.52
C TYR A 122 -11.32 -2.76 0.97
N ARG A 123 -12.11 -1.70 1.13
CA ARG A 123 -11.71 -0.33 0.81
C ARG A 123 -11.95 0.58 2.01
N TRP A 124 -11.19 1.66 2.07
CA TRP A 124 -11.49 2.75 2.98
C TRP A 124 -12.75 3.47 2.52
N ALA A 125 -13.59 3.79 3.48
CA ALA A 125 -14.75 4.64 3.32
C ALA A 125 -14.79 5.63 4.49
N GLU A 126 -15.49 6.74 4.30
CA GLU A 126 -15.63 7.77 5.32
C GLU A 126 -16.94 7.55 6.09
N ASP A 127 -16.85 7.49 7.43
CA ASP A 127 -18.03 7.35 8.26
C ASP A 127 -18.74 8.71 8.41
N HIS A 128 -19.73 8.93 7.55
CA HIS A 128 -20.57 10.12 7.56
C HIS A 128 -21.64 10.11 8.66
N SER A 129 -21.68 9.10 9.53
CA SER A 129 -22.59 9.10 10.67
C SER A 129 -22.19 10.18 11.68
N ARG A 130 -23.17 10.64 12.46
CA ARG A 130 -22.96 11.63 13.52
C ARG A 130 -21.95 11.15 14.59
N GLU A 131 -21.88 9.84 14.80
CA GLU A 131 -21.00 9.21 15.78
C GLU A 131 -19.59 8.94 15.21
N GLY A 132 -19.52 8.60 13.92
CA GLY A 132 -18.27 8.35 13.19
C GLY A 132 -17.44 9.61 12.95
N GLY A 133 -18.09 10.76 12.75
CA GLY A 133 -17.42 12.05 12.71
C GLY A 133 -16.35 12.18 11.62
N GLY A 134 -16.57 11.53 10.46
CA GLY A 134 -15.65 11.56 9.31
C GLY A 134 -14.44 10.63 9.47
N LEU A 135 -14.43 9.73 10.45
CA LEU A 135 -13.36 8.75 10.60
C LEU A 135 -13.35 7.75 9.44
N THR A 136 -12.15 7.29 9.10
CA THR A 136 -12.02 6.14 8.20
C THR A 136 -12.61 4.89 8.85
N PHE A 137 -13.41 4.18 8.07
CA PHE A 137 -13.75 2.78 8.33
C PHE A 137 -13.42 1.95 7.09
N ILE A 138 -13.50 0.64 7.25
CA ILE A 138 -13.29 -0.32 6.16
C ILE A 138 -14.61 -0.99 5.81
N GLU A 139 -14.86 -1.13 4.51
CA GLU A 139 -16.01 -1.88 4.01
C GLU A 139 -15.60 -3.00 3.06
N PRO A 140 -16.32 -4.13 3.05
CA PRO A 140 -16.19 -5.19 2.06
C PRO A 140 -16.09 -4.66 0.62
N ALA A 141 -15.14 -5.20 -0.14
CA ALA A 141 -15.02 -5.00 -1.57
C ALA A 141 -15.09 -6.33 -2.32
N VAL A 142 -15.43 -6.27 -3.61
CA VAL A 142 -15.45 -7.46 -4.49
C VAL A 142 -14.09 -8.15 -4.40
N SER A 143 -14.16 -9.43 -4.08
CA SER A 143 -13.02 -10.30 -3.79
C SER A 143 -12.99 -11.45 -4.78
N LEU A 144 -11.80 -11.96 -5.05
CA LEU A 144 -11.59 -13.12 -5.91
C LEU A 144 -11.17 -14.32 -5.07
N ARG A 145 -11.86 -15.44 -5.25
CA ARG A 145 -11.50 -16.73 -4.68
C ARG A 145 -10.89 -17.59 -5.78
N VAL A 146 -9.68 -18.10 -5.56
CA VAL A 146 -9.08 -19.08 -6.45
C VAL A 146 -9.78 -20.43 -6.25
N THR A 147 -10.22 -21.04 -7.34
CA THR A 147 -10.87 -22.36 -7.34
C THR A 147 -9.84 -23.47 -7.46
N GLU A 148 -10.26 -24.73 -7.25
CA GLU A 148 -9.37 -25.89 -7.33
C GLU A 148 -8.69 -26.07 -8.69
N ASN A 149 -9.30 -25.58 -9.78
CA ASN A 149 -8.75 -25.70 -11.14
C ASN A 149 -7.79 -24.55 -11.52
N GLY A 150 -7.54 -23.61 -10.60
CA GLY A 150 -6.70 -22.44 -10.77
C GLY A 150 -7.38 -21.22 -11.41
N SER A 151 -8.68 -21.29 -11.72
CA SER A 151 -9.48 -20.11 -12.09
C SER A 151 -9.88 -19.30 -10.85
N VAL A 152 -10.60 -18.20 -11.06
CA VAL A 152 -11.17 -17.40 -9.97
C VAL A 152 -12.69 -17.28 -10.10
N SER A 153 -13.36 -17.11 -8.98
CA SER A 153 -14.74 -16.62 -8.91
C SER A 153 -14.82 -15.34 -8.09
N SER A 154 -15.73 -14.44 -8.47
CA SER A 154 -15.96 -13.19 -7.76
C SER A 154 -16.98 -13.36 -6.63
N PHE A 155 -16.81 -12.63 -5.53
CA PHE A 155 -17.79 -12.55 -4.45
C PHE A 155 -17.64 -11.27 -3.64
N LEU A 156 -18.74 -10.73 -3.12
CA LEU A 156 -18.73 -9.65 -2.13
C LEU A 156 -18.89 -10.26 -0.72
N PRO A 157 -17.90 -10.14 0.19
CA PRO A 157 -18.03 -10.70 1.52
C PRO A 157 -19.10 -9.94 2.33
N ARG A 158 -19.87 -10.66 3.14
CA ARG A 158 -20.86 -10.06 4.06
C ARG A 158 -20.21 -9.44 5.30
N GLU A 159 -19.04 -9.96 5.67
CA GLU A 159 -18.25 -9.51 6.82
C GLU A 159 -16.76 -9.65 6.50
N LEU A 160 -15.94 -8.80 7.12
CA LEU A 160 -14.49 -8.88 7.02
C LEU A 160 -13.94 -9.73 8.17
N VAL A 161 -13.33 -10.85 7.83
CA VAL A 161 -12.72 -11.78 8.78
C VAL A 161 -11.21 -11.70 8.68
N PHE A 162 -10.55 -11.19 9.72
CA PHE A 162 -9.09 -10.99 9.76
C PHE A 162 -8.32 -12.21 10.26
N SER A 163 -8.99 -13.13 10.95
CA SER A 163 -8.39 -14.34 11.50
C SER A 163 -9.39 -15.47 11.51
N ASP A 164 -8.91 -16.70 11.31
CA ASP A 164 -9.66 -17.92 11.57
C ASP A 164 -8.76 -18.95 12.26
N SER A 165 -9.35 -19.81 13.09
CA SER A 165 -8.64 -20.88 13.81
C SER A 165 -7.41 -20.39 14.61
N GLY A 166 -7.48 -19.15 15.15
CA GLY A 166 -6.37 -18.53 15.88
C GLY A 166 -5.20 -18.04 15.02
N GLN A 167 -5.35 -18.03 13.70
CA GLN A 167 -4.34 -17.58 12.74
C GLN A 167 -4.84 -16.39 11.95
N LEU A 168 -3.95 -15.43 11.70
CA LEU A 168 -4.25 -14.28 10.85
C LEU A 168 -4.35 -14.70 9.38
N ARG A 169 -5.31 -14.13 8.67
CA ARG A 169 -5.44 -14.29 7.22
C ARG A 169 -4.37 -13.47 6.51
N PRO A 170 -3.59 -14.08 5.60
CA PRO A 170 -2.59 -13.33 4.85
C PRO A 170 -3.26 -12.38 3.86
N VAL A 171 -2.64 -11.22 3.62
CA VAL A 171 -2.97 -10.39 2.45
C VAL A 171 -2.15 -10.90 1.28
N ALA A 172 -2.84 -11.46 0.31
CA ALA A 172 -2.25 -12.11 -0.85
C ALA A 172 -2.76 -11.38 -2.12
N PRO A 173 -1.95 -10.51 -2.73
CA PRO A 173 -2.42 -9.65 -3.81
C PRO A 173 -2.54 -10.40 -5.15
N PHE A 174 -3.41 -9.88 -6.02
CA PHE A 174 -3.38 -10.15 -7.45
C PHE A 174 -2.63 -9.04 -8.18
N LEU A 175 -1.92 -9.42 -9.23
CA LEU A 175 -1.35 -8.53 -10.22
C LEU A 175 -2.00 -8.84 -11.57
N GLU A 176 -2.57 -7.83 -12.22
CA GLU A 176 -3.16 -7.95 -13.54
C GLU A 176 -2.20 -7.44 -14.61
N LEU A 177 -2.16 -8.10 -15.77
CA LEU A 177 -1.45 -7.58 -16.94
C LEU A 177 -2.34 -6.63 -17.73
N TRP A 178 -1.75 -5.51 -18.13
CA TRP A 178 -2.39 -4.44 -18.89
C TRP A 178 -1.50 -4.01 -20.04
N LEU A 179 -2.14 -3.63 -21.14
CA LEU A 179 -1.48 -3.01 -22.28
C LEU A 179 -1.69 -1.50 -22.23
N GLU A 180 -0.70 -0.77 -22.71
CA GLU A 180 -0.84 0.60 -23.17
C GLU A 180 -0.73 0.56 -24.70
N LEU A 181 -1.73 1.12 -25.38
CA LEU A 181 -1.77 1.19 -26.83
C LEU A 181 -1.11 2.47 -27.33
N GLU A 182 -0.75 2.53 -28.61
CA GLU A 182 -0.13 3.71 -29.23
C GLU A 182 -1.00 4.98 -29.16
N ASP A 183 -2.33 4.84 -29.04
CA ASP A 183 -3.25 5.96 -28.84
C ASP A 183 -3.31 6.46 -27.38
N GLY A 184 -2.55 5.84 -26.47
CA GLY A 184 -2.50 6.17 -25.04
C GLY A 184 -3.56 5.46 -24.19
N THR A 185 -4.45 4.67 -24.78
CA THR A 185 -5.45 3.91 -24.05
C THR A 185 -4.80 2.76 -23.27
N SER A 186 -5.30 2.47 -22.07
CA SER A 186 -4.86 1.33 -21.27
C SER A 186 -5.99 0.34 -21.07
N GLU A 187 -5.74 -0.91 -21.42
CA GLU A 187 -6.73 -1.99 -21.45
C GLU A 187 -6.17 -3.24 -20.77
N PRO A 188 -7.00 -4.03 -20.06
CA PRO A 188 -6.54 -5.26 -19.42
C PRO A 188 -6.20 -6.30 -20.49
N LEU A 189 -5.14 -7.05 -20.28
CA LEU A 189 -4.75 -8.13 -21.17
C LEU A 189 -5.62 -9.35 -20.89
N THR A 190 -6.57 -9.62 -21.78
CA THR A 190 -7.45 -10.80 -21.73
C THR A 190 -7.03 -11.87 -22.73
N SER A 191 -7.53 -13.10 -22.59
CA SER A 191 -7.26 -14.14 -23.58
C SER A 191 -7.86 -13.81 -24.95
N LYS A 192 -9.03 -13.14 -24.96
CA LYS A 192 -9.63 -12.58 -26.18
C LYS A 192 -8.72 -11.55 -26.83
N PHE A 193 -8.16 -10.62 -26.04
CA PHE A 193 -7.31 -9.57 -26.59
C PHE A 193 -5.98 -10.12 -27.11
N LEU A 194 -5.37 -11.10 -26.43
CA LEU A 194 -4.19 -11.81 -26.96
C LEU A 194 -4.45 -12.40 -28.34
N THR A 195 -5.59 -13.08 -28.52
CA THR A 195 -5.97 -13.68 -29.79
C THR A 195 -6.13 -12.62 -30.89
N ALA A 196 -6.74 -11.48 -30.55
CA ALA A 196 -6.91 -10.36 -31.47
C ALA A 196 -5.57 -9.72 -31.90
N LEU A 197 -4.53 -9.84 -31.09
CA LEU A 197 -3.16 -9.42 -31.40
C LEU A 197 -2.36 -10.51 -32.15
N GLY A 198 -2.96 -11.65 -32.48
CA GLY A 198 -2.26 -12.78 -33.11
C GLY A 198 -1.33 -13.53 -32.16
N ALA A 199 -1.53 -13.39 -30.84
CA ALA A 199 -0.81 -14.12 -29.79
C ALA A 199 -1.72 -15.15 -29.12
N ALA A 200 -1.12 -16.07 -28.37
CA ALA A 200 -1.84 -17.07 -27.57
C ALA A 200 -1.40 -16.99 -26.10
N LEU A 201 -2.12 -17.68 -25.20
CA LEU A 201 -1.68 -17.83 -23.81
C LEU A 201 -0.26 -18.43 -23.73
N GLY A 202 0.10 -19.30 -24.66
CA GLY A 202 1.43 -19.89 -24.81
C GLY A 202 2.57 -18.89 -24.98
N ASP A 203 2.26 -17.66 -25.39
CA ASP A 203 3.21 -16.57 -25.58
C ASP A 203 3.46 -15.74 -24.31
N VAL A 204 2.82 -16.12 -23.20
CA VAL A 204 2.94 -15.45 -21.92
C VAL A 204 3.79 -16.29 -20.97
N GLN A 205 4.80 -15.64 -20.36
CA GLN A 205 5.63 -16.23 -19.33
C GLN A 205 5.78 -15.28 -18.14
N TYR A 206 5.70 -15.83 -16.93
CA TYR A 206 6.06 -15.11 -15.71
C TYR A 206 7.34 -15.67 -15.11
N VAL A 207 8.24 -14.79 -14.71
CA VAL A 207 9.41 -15.10 -13.87
C VAL A 207 9.23 -14.37 -12.54
N VAL A 208 9.26 -15.12 -11.45
CA VAL A 208 9.06 -14.58 -10.10
C VAL A 208 10.29 -14.89 -9.26
N GLU A 209 10.87 -13.85 -8.68
CA GLU A 209 12.04 -13.94 -7.81
C GLU A 209 11.69 -13.34 -6.45
N ALA A 210 11.74 -14.15 -5.38
CA ALA A 210 11.54 -13.71 -4.01
C ALA A 210 12.85 -13.78 -3.24
N ALA A 211 13.18 -12.77 -2.44
CA ALA A 211 14.43 -12.75 -1.68
C ALA A 211 14.29 -12.06 -0.33
N ASN A 212 15.02 -12.59 0.66
CA ASN A 212 15.29 -11.90 1.93
C ASN A 212 16.79 -11.58 2.00
N ARG A 213 17.10 -10.28 2.03
CA ARG A 213 18.48 -9.75 2.05
C ARG A 213 18.80 -8.99 3.34
N LYS A 214 17.97 -9.14 4.39
CA LYS A 214 18.14 -8.37 5.63
C LYS A 214 19.45 -8.69 6.34
N ALA A 215 19.79 -9.98 6.48
CA ALA A 215 21.05 -10.40 7.09
C ALA A 215 22.27 -10.05 6.21
N GLN A 216 22.19 -10.21 4.89
CA GLN A 216 23.22 -9.72 3.95
C GLN A 216 23.48 -8.22 4.10
N ARG A 217 22.44 -7.38 4.15
CA ARG A 217 22.59 -5.92 4.29
C ARG A 217 23.36 -5.52 5.55
N ARG A 218 23.26 -6.32 6.61
CA ARG A 218 23.97 -6.10 7.88
C ARG A 218 25.39 -6.62 7.84
N THR A 219 25.55 -7.83 7.34
CA THR A 219 26.84 -8.53 7.37
C THR A 219 27.79 -8.08 6.26
N GLY A 220 27.25 -7.55 5.16
CA GLY A 220 27.98 -7.37 3.90
C GLY A 220 28.29 -8.70 3.21
N ASP A 221 27.84 -9.83 3.75
CA ASP A 221 28.13 -11.16 3.24
C ASP A 221 26.96 -11.67 2.37
N PRO A 222 27.15 -11.88 1.06
CA PRO A 222 26.08 -12.39 0.20
C PRO A 222 25.60 -13.80 0.57
N ALA A 223 26.41 -14.60 1.28
CA ALA A 223 25.98 -15.91 1.79
C ALA A 223 24.92 -15.81 2.90
N CYS A 224 24.66 -14.60 3.42
CA CYS A 224 23.58 -14.30 4.36
C CYS A 224 22.28 -13.82 3.70
N ALA A 225 22.19 -13.79 2.36
CA ALA A 225 20.93 -13.64 1.65
C ALA A 225 20.39 -15.00 1.25
N PHE A 226 19.08 -15.11 1.09
CA PHE A 226 18.43 -16.30 0.54
C PHE A 226 17.31 -15.90 -0.40
N SER A 227 17.14 -16.65 -1.48
CA SER A 227 16.20 -16.34 -2.54
C SER A 227 15.63 -17.58 -3.21
N ALA A 228 14.44 -17.45 -3.78
CA ALA A 228 13.76 -18.45 -4.59
C ALA A 228 13.42 -17.85 -5.96
N ARG A 229 13.35 -18.70 -6.99
CA ARG A 229 12.93 -18.33 -8.34
C ARG A 229 11.96 -19.36 -8.89
N ALA A 230 10.86 -18.90 -9.45
CA ALA A 230 9.90 -19.72 -10.19
C ALA A 230 9.70 -19.15 -11.60
N THR A 231 9.45 -20.03 -12.56
CA THR A 231 8.99 -19.67 -13.91
C THR A 231 7.65 -20.35 -14.12
N LEU A 232 6.63 -19.56 -14.46
CA LEU A 232 5.28 -20.02 -14.72
C LEU A 232 5.00 -19.82 -16.21
N ASP A 233 4.55 -20.88 -16.86
CA ASP A 233 4.06 -20.84 -18.23
C ASP A 233 2.53 -20.83 -18.28
N HIS A 234 2.02 -20.84 -19.51
CA HIS A 234 0.60 -20.87 -19.85
C HIS A 234 -0.20 -22.09 -19.37
N SER A 235 0.45 -23.08 -18.75
CA SER A 235 -0.18 -24.29 -18.24
C SER A 235 -0.07 -24.43 -16.72
N THR A 236 0.78 -23.61 -16.08
CA THR A 236 1.08 -23.71 -14.66
C THR A 236 0.05 -22.94 -13.81
N PHE A 237 -1.14 -23.52 -13.64
CA PHE A 237 -2.23 -22.93 -12.86
C PHE A 237 -2.31 -23.42 -11.42
N THR A 238 -1.40 -24.30 -11.00
CA THR A 238 -1.27 -24.72 -9.60
C THR A 238 -0.30 -23.81 -8.85
N PRO A 239 -0.49 -23.56 -7.55
CA PRO A 239 0.47 -22.81 -6.75
C PRO A 239 1.86 -23.45 -6.79
N VAL A 240 2.89 -22.63 -7.00
CA VAL A 240 4.31 -23.00 -6.95
C VAL A 240 4.92 -22.37 -5.70
N GLU A 241 5.52 -23.21 -4.86
CA GLU A 241 6.19 -22.75 -3.64
C GLU A 241 7.55 -22.12 -3.94
N LEU A 242 7.84 -21.00 -3.29
CA LEU A 242 9.07 -20.25 -3.43
C LEU A 242 10.06 -20.66 -2.34
N LEU A 243 10.71 -21.81 -2.53
CA LEU A 243 11.69 -22.40 -1.62
C LEU A 243 13.05 -21.72 -1.76
N ALA A 244 13.41 -20.89 -0.78
CA ALA A 244 14.59 -20.05 -0.81
C ALA A 244 15.79 -20.66 -0.06
N TRP A 245 16.98 -20.47 -0.62
CA TRP A 245 18.27 -20.87 -0.04
C TRP A 245 19.36 -19.84 -0.36
N SER A 246 20.47 -19.91 0.37
CA SER A 246 21.63 -19.01 0.22
C SER A 246 22.66 -19.60 -0.75
N ASP A 247 23.17 -18.79 -1.68
CA ASP A 247 24.15 -19.22 -2.67
C ASP A 247 25.45 -19.79 -2.03
N PRO A 248 25.75 -21.11 -2.15
CA PRO A 248 27.00 -21.69 -1.65
C PRO A 248 28.25 -21.12 -2.31
N ALA A 249 28.15 -20.55 -3.52
CA ALA A 249 29.30 -19.91 -4.17
C ALA A 249 29.68 -18.59 -3.51
N ALA A 250 28.75 -17.96 -2.77
CA ALA A 250 29.00 -16.71 -2.06
C ALA A 250 29.77 -16.87 -0.74
N GLY A 251 29.93 -18.10 -0.25
CA GLY A 251 30.57 -18.39 1.03
C GLY A 251 29.82 -19.47 1.80
N ARG A 252 29.82 -19.38 3.13
CA ARG A 252 29.11 -20.34 3.96
C ARG A 252 27.62 -19.97 4.03
N PRO A 253 26.72 -20.76 3.41
CA PRO A 253 25.31 -20.37 3.24
C PRO A 253 24.58 -20.30 4.58
N LEU A 254 23.75 -19.26 4.77
CA LEU A 254 22.88 -19.13 5.94
C LEU A 254 21.71 -20.12 5.90
N VAL A 255 21.06 -20.23 4.74
CA VAL A 255 19.99 -21.20 4.49
C VAL A 255 20.53 -22.23 3.50
N LEU A 256 20.45 -23.51 3.87
CA LEU A 256 20.99 -24.60 3.05
C LEU A 256 19.99 -25.06 2.00
N PRO A 257 20.44 -25.53 0.82
CA PRO A 257 19.53 -26.00 -0.25
C PRO A 257 18.63 -27.19 0.14
N ASP A 258 19.10 -28.05 1.05
CA ASP A 258 18.34 -29.21 1.56
C ASP A 258 17.35 -28.84 2.68
N ARG A 259 17.43 -27.61 3.20
CA ARG A 259 16.57 -27.06 4.26
C ARG A 259 16.13 -25.65 3.90
N PRO A 260 15.40 -25.47 2.79
CA PRO A 260 14.99 -24.15 2.31
C PRO A 260 13.93 -23.52 3.22
N ILE A 261 13.83 -22.19 3.16
CA ILE A 261 12.75 -21.43 3.78
C ILE A 261 11.72 -21.08 2.71
N SER A 262 10.44 -21.36 2.97
CA SER A 262 9.36 -20.92 2.10
C SER A 262 9.18 -19.40 2.21
N LEU A 263 9.29 -18.69 1.09
CA LEU A 263 8.98 -17.25 1.00
C LEU A 263 7.54 -16.98 0.51
N GLY A 264 6.70 -18.03 0.49
CA GLY A 264 5.33 -17.98 0.01
C GLY A 264 5.13 -18.79 -1.27
N GLN A 265 4.05 -18.50 -1.97
CA GLN A 265 3.61 -19.21 -3.17
C GLN A 265 3.22 -18.22 -4.26
N VAL A 266 3.40 -18.64 -5.51
CA VAL A 266 2.95 -17.89 -6.68
C VAL A 266 2.10 -18.78 -7.58
N GLN A 267 1.07 -18.20 -8.20
CA GLN A 267 0.14 -18.94 -9.06
C GLN A 267 -0.30 -18.05 -10.23
N ALA A 268 -0.15 -18.53 -11.47
CA ALA A 268 -0.84 -17.92 -12.61
C ALA A 268 -2.31 -18.32 -12.55
N ILE A 269 -3.20 -17.38 -12.81
CA ILE A 269 -4.64 -17.62 -12.74
C ILE A 269 -5.15 -18.02 -14.11
N ARG A 270 -5.91 -19.12 -14.16
CA ARG A 270 -6.55 -19.58 -15.39
C ARG A 270 -7.63 -18.55 -15.81
N PRO A 271 -7.47 -17.90 -16.97
CA PRO A 271 -8.46 -16.94 -17.45
C PRO A 271 -9.76 -17.69 -17.81
N THR A 272 -10.90 -17.08 -17.50
CA THR A 272 -12.22 -17.64 -17.75
C THR A 272 -12.99 -16.71 -18.67
N PRO A 273 -13.01 -16.97 -19.99
CA PRO A 273 -13.77 -16.16 -20.93
C PRO A 273 -15.26 -16.21 -20.61
N GLY A 274 -15.89 -15.04 -20.52
CA GLY A 274 -17.32 -14.95 -20.24
C GLY A 274 -17.80 -13.50 -20.24
N PRO A 275 -19.12 -13.28 -20.17
CA PRO A 275 -19.63 -11.95 -19.84
C PRO A 275 -19.10 -11.55 -18.47
N VAL A 276 -18.76 -10.26 -18.31
CA VAL A 276 -18.38 -9.70 -17.01
C VAL A 276 -19.50 -10.02 -16.02
N GLU A 277 -19.17 -10.74 -14.94
CA GLU A 277 -20.14 -11.12 -13.90
C GLU A 277 -20.71 -9.85 -13.23
N ALA A 278 -21.87 -9.98 -12.58
CA ALA A 278 -22.46 -8.89 -11.80
C ALA A 278 -21.46 -8.45 -10.70
N GLY A 279 -20.80 -7.30 -10.90
CA GLY A 279 -19.71 -6.82 -10.05
C GLY A 279 -18.49 -6.23 -10.79
N ASP A 280 -18.55 -6.06 -12.12
CA ASP A 280 -17.55 -5.37 -12.96
C ASP A 280 -16.14 -6.01 -13.00
N VAL A 281 -15.98 -7.27 -12.57
CA VAL A 281 -14.68 -7.97 -12.66
C VAL A 281 -14.65 -8.90 -13.86
N ASP A 282 -13.80 -8.58 -14.83
CA ASP A 282 -13.53 -9.45 -15.97
C ASP A 282 -12.63 -10.62 -15.56
N LEU A 283 -13.15 -11.85 -15.58
CA LEU A 283 -12.44 -13.06 -15.19
C LEU A 283 -11.51 -13.61 -16.29
N ASP A 284 -11.52 -13.02 -17.48
CA ASP A 284 -10.63 -13.36 -18.60
C ASP A 284 -9.27 -12.64 -18.55
N VAL A 285 -9.15 -11.62 -17.68
CA VAL A 285 -7.89 -10.87 -17.51
C VAL A 285 -6.80 -11.78 -16.95
N LEU A 286 -5.62 -11.70 -17.57
CA LEU A 286 -4.43 -12.43 -17.17
C LEU A 286 -3.91 -11.91 -15.83
N ARG A 287 -3.90 -12.81 -14.84
CA ARG A 287 -3.56 -12.51 -13.45
C ARG A 287 -2.48 -13.41 -12.90
N LEU A 288 -1.72 -12.85 -11.97
CA LEU A 288 -0.82 -13.57 -11.09
C LEU A 288 -1.25 -13.36 -9.64
N ARG A 289 -1.30 -14.44 -8.86
CA ARG A 289 -1.51 -14.41 -7.42
C ARG A 289 -0.19 -14.65 -6.70
N PHE A 290 0.10 -13.84 -5.69
CA PHE A 290 1.14 -14.12 -4.71
C PHE A 290 0.51 -14.30 -3.34
N THR A 291 0.81 -15.43 -2.69
CA THR A 291 0.42 -15.72 -1.31
C THR A 291 1.67 -15.71 -0.44
N PRO A 292 1.81 -14.81 0.55
CA PRO A 292 3.01 -14.71 1.35
C PRO A 292 3.18 -15.93 2.27
N ALA A 293 4.37 -16.05 2.84
CA ALA A 293 4.65 -17.04 3.89
C ALA A 293 3.88 -16.74 5.19
N LYS A 294 4.07 -17.60 6.19
CA LYS A 294 3.24 -17.62 7.41
C LYS A 294 3.60 -16.55 8.43
N GLY A 295 4.76 -15.92 8.31
CA GLY A 295 5.31 -15.03 9.35
C GLY A 295 6.12 -15.81 10.38
N SER A 296 6.76 -16.89 9.95
CA SER A 296 7.58 -17.77 10.80
C SER A 296 8.99 -17.21 11.01
N VAL A 297 9.59 -17.63 12.10
CA VAL A 297 10.94 -17.22 12.52
C VAL A 297 11.85 -18.44 12.50
N TYR A 298 13.05 -18.31 11.96
CA TYR A 298 14.01 -19.39 11.72
C TYR A 298 15.34 -19.08 12.38
N GLY A 299 16.04 -20.12 12.84
CA GLY A 299 17.29 -19.94 13.57
C GLY A 299 18.21 -21.15 13.53
N PRO A 300 19.44 -21.05 14.05
CA PRO A 300 20.35 -22.18 14.22
C PRO A 300 19.83 -23.29 15.16
N PRO A 301 20.34 -24.54 15.07
CA PRO A 301 19.91 -25.65 15.93
C PRO A 301 20.00 -25.38 17.44
N ASN A 302 20.95 -24.54 17.86
CA ASN A 302 21.22 -24.19 19.25
C ASN A 302 20.39 -23.00 19.78
N VAL A 303 19.58 -22.32 18.96
CA VAL A 303 18.80 -21.15 19.38
C VAL A 303 17.43 -21.54 19.95
N SER A 304 17.41 -22.03 21.19
CA SER A 304 16.14 -22.33 21.87
C SER A 304 15.57 -21.12 22.62
N ASN A 305 16.42 -20.30 23.23
CA ASN A 305 16.07 -19.08 23.96
C ASN A 305 17.24 -18.06 23.94
N GLY A 306 17.01 -16.87 24.51
CA GLY A 306 17.96 -15.76 24.42
C GLY A 306 19.31 -16.03 25.09
N LEU A 307 19.36 -16.97 26.06
CA LEU A 307 20.61 -17.43 26.66
C LEU A 307 21.35 -18.45 25.78
N ALA A 308 20.64 -19.39 25.14
CA ALA A 308 21.24 -20.40 24.28
C ALA A 308 21.86 -19.78 22.99
N ALA A 309 21.30 -18.65 22.55
CA ALA A 309 21.79 -17.86 21.43
C ALA A 309 23.16 -17.17 21.67
N CYS A 310 23.65 -17.13 22.92
CA CYS A 310 24.88 -16.44 23.32
C CYS A 310 25.91 -17.39 23.98
N PRO A 311 26.58 -18.29 23.21
CA PRO A 311 27.62 -19.15 23.76
C PRO A 311 28.81 -18.33 24.27
N GLY A 312 29.24 -18.55 25.52
CA GLY A 312 30.39 -17.87 26.15
C GLY A 312 30.10 -17.05 27.41
N LEU A 313 28.86 -17.04 27.90
CA LEU A 313 28.45 -16.36 29.14
C LEU A 313 28.37 -17.30 30.35
N ASP A 314 29.19 -18.36 30.38
CA ASP A 314 29.09 -19.41 31.40
C ASP A 314 29.38 -18.91 32.83
N GLY A 315 30.09 -17.79 33.00
CA GLY A 315 30.28 -17.11 34.28
C GLY A 315 29.16 -16.14 34.71
N ASP A 316 28.24 -15.78 33.81
CA ASP A 316 27.20 -14.76 34.03
C ASP A 316 25.77 -15.30 33.95
N ARG A 317 25.59 -16.63 33.85
CA ARG A 317 24.28 -17.30 33.81
C ARG A 317 23.39 -16.95 35.01
N GLU A 318 23.98 -16.67 36.16
CA GLU A 318 23.31 -16.21 37.39
C GLU A 318 23.00 -14.70 37.42
N ARG A 319 23.75 -13.86 36.68
CA ARG A 319 23.56 -12.40 36.70
C ARG A 319 22.60 -11.92 35.62
N LEU A 320 22.63 -12.54 34.44
CA LEU A 320 21.60 -12.40 33.40
C LEU A 320 20.30 -13.13 33.77
N ALA A 321 20.32 -13.98 34.80
CA ALA A 321 19.13 -14.56 35.40
C ALA A 321 18.15 -13.54 35.97
N GLY A 322 18.59 -12.31 36.25
CA GLY A 322 17.74 -11.24 36.77
C GLY A 322 16.80 -10.59 35.75
N GLY A 323 17.00 -10.84 34.44
CA GLY A 323 16.09 -10.39 33.38
C GLY A 323 15.17 -11.53 32.94
N ALA A 324 14.04 -11.70 33.63
CA ALA A 324 13.09 -12.81 33.47
C ALA A 324 12.71 -13.16 32.01
N ILE A 325 12.67 -12.18 31.11
CA ILE A 325 12.10 -12.32 29.77
C ILE A 325 12.91 -13.26 28.85
N SER A 326 14.25 -13.32 28.97
CA SER A 326 15.07 -14.15 28.05
C SER A 326 15.08 -15.65 28.36
N LYS A 327 14.58 -16.05 29.55
CA LYS A 327 14.49 -17.45 30.01
C LYS A 327 13.14 -18.09 29.71
N GLU A 328 12.08 -17.28 29.61
CA GLU A 328 10.70 -17.77 29.67
C GLU A 328 10.12 -18.09 28.29
N PHE A 329 10.65 -17.50 27.21
CA PHE A 329 10.07 -17.61 25.88
C PHE A 329 10.99 -18.36 24.91
N GLU A 330 10.44 -19.38 24.26
CA GLU A 330 11.03 -19.98 23.08
C GLU A 330 11.07 -18.93 21.96
N ILE A 331 12.27 -18.68 21.41
CA ILE A 331 12.45 -17.68 20.34
C ILE A 331 12.16 -18.31 18.97
N VAL A 332 12.64 -19.54 18.78
CA VAL A 332 12.49 -20.28 17.53
C VAL A 332 11.93 -21.67 17.83
N PRO A 333 10.74 -22.01 17.33
CA PRO A 333 10.16 -23.35 17.40
C PRO A 333 11.14 -24.43 16.93
N LEU A 334 11.17 -25.59 17.59
CA LEU A 334 12.10 -26.69 17.26
C LEU A 334 12.16 -27.03 15.76
N GLY A 335 11.01 -27.06 15.07
CA GLY A 335 10.93 -27.36 13.64
C GLY A 335 11.51 -26.27 12.71
N GLN A 336 11.78 -25.08 13.23
CA GLN A 336 12.31 -23.92 12.49
C GLN A 336 13.79 -23.64 12.82
N ARG A 337 14.43 -24.48 13.64
CA ARG A 337 15.85 -24.41 14.00
C ARG A 337 16.74 -25.05 12.93
N ILE A 338 16.61 -24.58 11.69
CA ILE A 338 17.18 -25.20 10.49
C ILE A 338 18.37 -24.45 9.88
N LEU A 339 18.69 -23.24 10.36
CA LEU A 339 19.74 -22.42 9.77
C LEU A 339 21.13 -23.02 9.99
N ASN A 340 22.05 -22.69 9.10
CA ASN A 340 23.44 -23.09 9.24
C ASN A 340 24.16 -22.29 10.34
N ASP A 341 25.07 -22.94 11.07
CA ASP A 341 25.92 -22.32 12.10
C ASP A 341 27.31 -22.99 12.08
N PRO A 342 28.42 -22.23 12.07
CA PRO A 342 28.52 -20.78 12.16
C PRO A 342 28.53 -20.05 10.83
N THR A 343 27.86 -18.90 10.75
CA THR A 343 27.81 -18.00 9.58
C THR A 343 28.18 -16.57 9.97
N ALA A 344 28.42 -15.68 8.99
CA ALA A 344 28.68 -14.27 9.28
C ALA A 344 27.50 -13.61 10.04
N TRP A 345 26.28 -14.13 9.90
CA TRP A 345 25.12 -13.67 10.64
C TRP A 345 25.14 -14.11 12.11
N THR A 346 25.40 -15.38 12.41
CA THR A 346 25.49 -15.88 13.80
C THR A 346 26.70 -15.33 14.56
N GLN A 347 27.67 -14.76 13.84
CA GLN A 347 28.85 -14.10 14.39
C GLN A 347 28.75 -12.57 14.41
N TYR A 348 27.68 -12.00 13.87
CA TYR A 348 27.49 -10.55 13.77
C TYR A 348 27.47 -9.88 15.16
N ARG A 349 28.17 -8.74 15.31
CA ARG A 349 28.19 -7.94 16.55
C ARG A 349 27.78 -6.49 16.29
N LYS A 350 26.86 -5.99 17.11
CA LYS A 350 26.46 -4.57 17.17
C LYS A 350 27.68 -3.76 17.61
N GLY A 351 28.10 -2.78 16.80
CA GLY A 351 29.25 -1.90 17.13
C GLY A 351 30.53 -2.15 16.35
N ASP A 352 30.56 -3.10 15.40
CA ASP A 352 31.64 -3.14 14.40
C ASP A 352 31.62 -1.84 13.58
N ARG A 353 32.57 -0.94 13.87
CA ARG A 353 32.70 0.37 13.21
C ARG A 353 32.96 0.28 11.71
N ARG A 354 33.36 -0.89 11.20
CA ARG A 354 33.57 -1.13 9.76
C ARG A 354 32.24 -1.28 9.01
N ARG A 355 31.12 -1.50 9.71
CA ARG A 355 29.80 -1.74 9.10
C ARG A 355 28.88 -0.57 9.38
N ARG A 356 28.15 -0.10 8.35
CA ARG A 356 27.03 0.84 8.56
C ARG A 356 25.89 0.05 9.19
N HIS A 357 25.47 0.44 10.39
CA HIS A 357 24.35 -0.18 11.08
C HIS A 357 23.07 0.59 10.74
N PRO A 358 22.14 0.07 9.91
CA PRO A 358 20.86 0.73 9.72
C PRO A 358 20.13 0.88 11.07
N LEU A 359 19.53 2.04 11.28
CA LEU A 359 18.78 2.36 12.48
C LEU A 359 17.28 2.08 12.23
N PRO A 360 16.52 1.65 13.26
CA PRO A 360 16.97 1.41 14.63
C PRO A 360 17.67 0.03 14.79
N SER A 361 18.79 -0.01 15.51
CA SER A 361 19.69 -1.20 15.58
C SER A 361 19.18 -2.35 16.45
N ASN A 362 18.10 -2.12 17.20
CA ASN A 362 17.42 -3.07 18.10
C ASN A 362 16.33 -3.89 17.39
N THR A 363 16.08 -3.68 16.10
CA THR A 363 15.17 -4.51 15.28
C THR A 363 15.75 -5.89 14.94
N TYR A 364 16.92 -6.22 15.50
CA TYR A 364 17.55 -7.52 15.33
C TYR A 364 17.85 -8.05 16.72
N ASP A 365 17.32 -9.24 16.93
CA ASP A 365 17.50 -10.10 18.08
C ASP A 365 18.97 -10.32 18.40
N GLY A 366 19.48 -9.46 19.27
CA GLY A 366 20.78 -9.52 19.90
C GLY A 366 20.64 -8.74 21.20
N SER A 367 20.79 -9.44 22.33
CA SER A 367 20.66 -8.83 23.65
C SER A 367 21.51 -7.57 23.71
N GLU A 368 20.92 -6.45 24.13
CA GLU A 368 21.68 -5.31 24.63
C GLU A 368 22.42 -5.80 25.89
N ASP A 369 23.58 -6.43 25.71
CA ASP A 369 24.49 -6.63 26.84
C ASP A 369 24.95 -5.22 27.23
N ALA A 370 24.38 -4.70 28.31
CA ALA A 370 24.57 -3.33 28.78
C ALA A 370 26.00 -3.05 29.28
N ARG A 371 26.94 -3.98 29.06
CA ARG A 371 28.34 -3.81 29.43
C ARG A 371 29.13 -3.03 28.37
N PRO A 372 29.93 -2.03 28.77
CA PRO A 372 30.88 -1.38 27.87
C PRO A 372 31.80 -2.41 27.20
N GLY A 373 31.86 -2.39 25.87
CA GLY A 373 32.73 -3.29 25.08
C GLY A 373 32.09 -4.62 24.63
N HIS A 374 30.91 -4.98 25.13
CA HIS A 374 30.19 -6.19 24.73
C HIS A 374 29.05 -5.84 23.75
N GLY A 375 29.45 -5.49 22.52
CA GLY A 375 28.50 -5.25 21.44
C GLY A 375 27.58 -6.46 21.22
N GLY A 376 26.27 -6.28 21.44
CA GLY A 376 25.26 -7.34 21.34
C GLY A 376 25.46 -8.22 20.11
N ARG A 377 25.63 -9.53 20.34
CA ARG A 377 25.80 -10.54 19.29
C ARG A 377 24.43 -10.90 18.72
N SER A 378 24.35 -11.06 17.41
CA SER A 378 23.15 -11.59 16.74
C SER A 378 22.84 -13.00 17.24
N TRP A 379 21.57 -13.28 17.50
CA TRP A 379 21.06 -14.63 17.78
C TRP A 379 21.01 -15.52 16.55
N GLY A 380 21.37 -14.99 15.36
CA GLY A 380 21.39 -15.76 14.12
C GLY A 380 20.01 -15.96 13.50
N VAL A 381 18.98 -15.28 14.02
CA VAL A 381 17.58 -15.48 13.64
C VAL A 381 17.22 -14.67 12.39
N VAL A 382 16.35 -15.23 11.54
CA VAL A 382 15.72 -14.57 10.38
C VAL A 382 14.22 -14.87 10.36
N ASP A 383 13.45 -14.15 9.56
CA ASP A 383 12.02 -14.45 9.30
C ASP A 383 11.79 -14.77 7.81
N ASP A 384 10.56 -15.12 7.47
CA ASP A 384 10.10 -15.42 6.10
C ASP A 384 9.50 -14.21 5.35
N THR A 385 9.67 -12.98 5.84
CA THR A 385 9.33 -11.79 5.05
C THR A 385 10.32 -11.61 3.90
N CYS A 386 9.87 -11.06 2.79
CA CYS A 386 10.69 -10.89 1.59
C CYS A 386 10.23 -9.74 0.71
N ASP A 387 11.06 -9.45 -0.29
CA ASP A 387 10.69 -8.66 -1.46
C ASP A 387 10.59 -9.60 -2.67
N VAL A 388 9.61 -9.35 -3.53
CA VAL A 388 9.34 -10.14 -4.74
C VAL A 388 9.44 -9.25 -5.97
N LEU A 389 10.18 -9.71 -6.98
CA LEU A 389 10.17 -9.16 -8.33
C LEU A 389 9.39 -10.10 -9.24
N VAL A 390 8.36 -9.56 -9.89
CA VAL A 390 7.58 -10.27 -10.90
C VAL A 390 7.92 -9.67 -12.26
N THR A 391 8.26 -10.53 -13.22
CA THR A 391 8.48 -10.15 -14.61
C THR A 391 7.52 -10.94 -15.48
N ALA A 392 6.70 -10.27 -16.27
CA ALA A 392 5.93 -10.89 -17.34
C ALA A 392 6.56 -10.59 -18.69
N THR A 393 6.55 -11.59 -19.57
CA THR A 393 6.93 -11.45 -20.97
C THR A 393 5.77 -11.92 -21.83
N VAL A 394 5.40 -11.12 -22.83
CA VAL A 394 4.34 -11.43 -23.79
C VAL A 394 4.90 -11.24 -25.20
N ARG A 395 4.84 -12.29 -26.03
CA ARG A 395 5.26 -12.24 -27.42
C ARG A 395 4.06 -11.97 -28.34
N VAL A 396 4.16 -10.93 -29.16
CA VAL A 396 3.15 -10.52 -30.15
C VAL A 396 3.84 -10.39 -31.50
N GLY A 397 3.54 -11.31 -32.42
CA GLY A 397 4.32 -11.47 -33.66
C GLY A 397 5.80 -11.70 -33.38
N ASP A 398 6.65 -10.82 -33.92
CA ASP A 398 8.10 -10.81 -33.71
C ASP A 398 8.55 -9.92 -32.55
N THR A 399 7.62 -9.23 -31.89
CA THR A 399 7.94 -8.30 -30.79
C THR A 399 7.72 -8.97 -29.44
N THR A 400 8.65 -8.72 -28.51
CA THR A 400 8.55 -9.19 -27.12
C THR A 400 8.36 -8.00 -26.19
N HIS A 401 7.22 -7.95 -25.53
CA HIS A 401 6.90 -6.93 -24.52
C HIS A 401 7.19 -7.47 -23.12
N ARG A 402 7.65 -6.61 -22.22
CA ARG A 402 8.00 -6.99 -20.85
C ARG A 402 7.40 -6.01 -19.85
N ALA A 403 6.86 -6.55 -18.76
CA ALA A 403 6.34 -5.80 -17.62
C ALA A 403 7.03 -6.24 -16.33
N HIS A 404 7.12 -5.31 -15.37
CA HIS A 404 7.66 -5.57 -14.05
C HIS A 404 6.71 -5.09 -12.96
N ALA A 405 6.61 -5.88 -11.89
CA ALA A 405 5.95 -5.49 -10.65
C ALA A 405 6.79 -5.88 -9.45
N ARG A 406 6.55 -5.20 -8.33
CA ARG A 406 7.14 -5.54 -7.04
C ARG A 406 6.06 -5.91 -6.03
N ILE A 407 6.36 -6.87 -5.17
CA ILE A 407 5.55 -7.16 -3.99
C ILE A 407 6.45 -7.06 -2.78
N VAL A 408 6.03 -6.30 -1.77
CA VAL A 408 6.74 -6.19 -0.50
C VAL A 408 5.93 -6.93 0.56
N VAL A 409 6.56 -7.85 1.29
CA VAL A 409 5.89 -8.64 2.31
C VAL A 409 6.18 -8.05 3.69
N GLY A 410 5.14 -7.59 4.38
CA GLY A 410 5.23 -7.00 5.71
C GLY A 410 4.48 -7.79 6.79
N PRO A 411 4.57 -7.35 8.05
CA PRO A 411 3.74 -7.87 9.14
C PRO A 411 2.26 -7.53 8.90
N PRO A 412 1.31 -8.24 9.53
CA PRO A 412 -0.12 -7.91 9.49
C PRO A 412 -0.40 -6.44 9.83
N ASP A 413 -1.46 -5.89 9.24
CA ASP A 413 -2.00 -4.59 9.63
C ASP A 413 -3.12 -4.80 10.65
N TYR A 414 -2.87 -4.41 11.90
CA TYR A 414 -3.79 -4.62 13.02
C TYR A 414 -4.80 -3.48 13.21
N ALA A 415 -4.65 -2.38 12.47
CA ALA A 415 -5.56 -1.24 12.50
C ALA A 415 -5.79 -0.69 11.08
N PRO A 416 -6.31 -1.51 10.16
CA PRO A 416 -6.47 -1.13 8.76
C PRO A 416 -7.47 0.01 8.53
N ASP A 417 -8.30 0.35 9.53
CA ASP A 417 -9.18 1.52 9.58
C ASP A 417 -8.48 2.80 10.06
N ARG A 418 -7.19 2.73 10.44
CA ARG A 418 -6.41 3.85 10.94
C ARG A 418 -5.27 4.17 9.97
N ARG A 419 -5.46 5.20 9.17
CA ARG A 419 -4.47 5.54 8.14
C ARG A 419 -3.28 6.24 8.78
N PRO A 420 -2.05 5.89 8.37
CA PRO A 420 -0.87 6.60 8.84
C PRO A 420 -0.88 8.03 8.29
N PHE A 421 -0.61 9.01 9.15
CA PHE A 421 -0.53 10.42 8.73
C PHE A 421 0.53 10.69 7.65
N MET A 422 1.57 9.85 7.58
CA MET A 422 2.51 9.80 6.47
C MET A 422 2.55 8.37 5.94
N SER A 423 2.16 8.19 4.69
CA SER A 423 2.10 6.90 4.00
C SER A 423 3.22 6.78 2.95
N LEU A 424 3.43 5.55 2.46
CA LEU A 424 4.32 5.30 1.33
C LEU A 424 3.88 6.06 0.07
N VAL A 425 2.56 6.25 -0.12
CA VAL A 425 2.03 7.03 -1.25
C VAL A 425 2.47 8.49 -1.13
N ASP A 426 2.40 9.08 0.06
CA ASP A 426 2.88 10.44 0.28
C ASP A 426 4.38 10.55 -0.04
N GLU A 427 5.19 9.56 0.37
CA GLU A 427 6.62 9.53 0.03
C GLU A 427 6.90 9.36 -1.47
N LEU A 428 6.07 8.58 -2.18
CA LEU A 428 6.21 8.40 -3.62
C LEU A 428 5.81 9.66 -4.38
N LEU A 429 4.72 10.30 -3.97
CA LEU A 429 4.28 11.58 -4.54
C LEU A 429 5.30 12.70 -4.31
N ASP A 430 5.99 12.69 -3.16
CA ASP A 430 7.04 13.67 -2.85
C ASP A 430 8.30 13.54 -3.72
N ARG A 431 8.45 12.40 -4.43
CA ARG A 431 9.56 12.14 -5.36
C ARG A 431 9.22 12.47 -6.82
N VAL A 432 7.97 12.83 -7.12
CA VAL A 432 7.55 13.20 -8.48
C VAL A 432 7.97 14.64 -8.75
N GLU A 433 8.81 14.84 -9.76
CA GLU A 433 9.24 16.18 -10.21
C GLU A 433 8.72 16.49 -11.63
N PRO A 434 8.34 17.77 -11.91
CA PRO A 434 8.18 18.86 -10.95
C PRO A 434 6.94 18.67 -10.07
N ASP A 435 6.88 19.37 -8.93
CA ASP A 435 5.63 19.45 -8.18
C ASP A 435 4.52 20.00 -9.10
N PRO A 436 3.29 19.44 -9.02
CA PRO A 436 2.18 20.05 -9.74
C PRO A 436 1.97 21.49 -9.25
N PRO A 437 1.51 22.39 -10.14
CA PRO A 437 1.25 23.77 -9.77
C PRO A 437 0.32 23.83 -8.56
N PHE A 438 0.54 24.81 -7.69
CA PHE A 438 -0.28 24.97 -6.50
C PHE A 438 -1.75 25.18 -6.91
N ASN A 439 -2.61 24.32 -6.38
CA ASN A 439 -4.05 24.44 -6.48
C ASN A 439 -4.60 24.48 -5.05
N ARG A 440 -5.30 25.56 -4.71
CA ARG A 440 -5.82 25.78 -3.37
C ARG A 440 -6.82 24.71 -2.94
N ILE A 441 -7.73 24.31 -3.82
CA ILE A 441 -8.75 23.30 -3.51
C ILE A 441 -8.08 21.97 -3.19
N ASP A 442 -7.13 21.54 -4.04
CA ASP A 442 -6.40 20.30 -3.81
C ASP A 442 -5.56 20.36 -2.52
N ALA A 443 -4.96 21.52 -2.23
CA ALA A 443 -4.21 21.72 -1.00
C ALA A 443 -5.11 21.68 0.24
N GLU A 444 -6.29 22.29 0.21
CA GLU A 444 -7.26 22.25 1.31
C GLU A 444 -7.76 20.82 1.57
N VAL A 445 -8.03 20.05 0.50
CA VAL A 445 -8.40 18.63 0.60
C VAL A 445 -7.25 17.80 1.19
N GLU A 446 -6.02 17.98 0.72
CA GLU A 446 -4.84 17.27 1.25
C GLU A 446 -4.57 17.63 2.72
N ALA A 447 -4.75 18.90 3.11
CA ALA A 447 -4.58 19.34 4.49
C ALA A 447 -5.67 18.79 5.42
N ALA A 448 -6.92 18.74 4.97
CA ALA A 448 -8.01 18.12 5.72
C ALA A 448 -7.77 16.62 5.92
N ASP A 449 -7.40 15.92 4.84
CA ASP A 449 -7.04 14.50 4.89
C ASP A 449 -5.85 14.24 5.82
N LEU A 450 -4.81 15.09 5.80
CA LEU A 450 -3.70 15.00 6.75
C LEU A 450 -4.19 15.11 8.21
N MET A 451 -5.07 16.06 8.51
CA MET A 451 -5.61 16.24 9.87
C MET A 451 -6.49 15.06 10.31
N HIS A 452 -7.24 14.45 9.39
CA HIS A 452 -7.97 13.19 9.63
C HIS A 452 -7.03 12.05 10.01
N ARG A 453 -5.99 11.83 9.21
CA ARG A 453 -5.02 10.75 9.46
C ARG A 453 -4.24 10.97 10.76
N VAL A 454 -3.97 12.23 11.11
CA VAL A 454 -3.42 12.62 12.41
C VAL A 454 -4.37 12.26 13.55
N TYR A 455 -5.67 12.54 13.42
CA TYR A 455 -6.68 12.15 14.41
C TYR A 455 -6.75 10.63 14.58
N GLU A 456 -6.79 9.89 13.45
CA GLU A 456 -6.80 8.43 13.43
C GLU A 456 -5.57 7.82 14.09
N THR A 457 -4.36 8.30 13.73
CA THR A 457 -3.10 7.84 14.32
C THR A 457 -3.02 8.18 15.80
N GLY A 458 -3.39 9.41 16.19
CA GLY A 458 -3.41 9.84 17.58
C GLY A 458 -4.35 9.00 18.46
N GLY A 459 -5.44 8.49 17.88
CA GLY A 459 -6.38 7.58 18.54
C GLY A 459 -5.81 6.21 18.92
N LEU A 460 -4.70 5.79 18.30
CA LEU A 460 -4.00 4.53 18.60
C LEU A 460 -3.04 4.63 19.80
N HIS A 461 -2.84 5.83 20.35
CA HIS A 461 -1.86 6.07 21.40
C HIS A 461 -2.52 6.45 22.73
N ASP A 462 -2.07 5.81 23.82
CA ASP A 462 -2.32 6.30 25.17
C ASP A 462 -1.35 7.46 25.48
N LEU A 463 -1.80 8.67 25.15
CA LEU A 463 -1.01 9.88 25.32
C LEU A 463 -0.83 10.23 26.81
N ASP A 464 -1.74 9.78 27.68
CA ASP A 464 -1.63 9.95 29.12
C ASP A 464 -0.49 9.10 29.68
N ARG A 465 -0.45 7.81 29.29
CA ARG A 465 0.64 6.92 29.67
C ARG A 465 1.97 7.41 29.11
N ARG A 466 2.03 7.80 27.83
CA ARG A 466 3.26 8.33 27.24
C ARG A 466 3.77 9.57 28.00
N ARG A 467 2.87 10.48 28.38
CA ARG A 467 3.22 11.66 29.17
C ARG A 467 3.75 11.28 30.56
N GLN A 468 3.17 10.27 31.21
CA GLN A 468 3.66 9.76 32.49
C GLN A 468 5.05 9.12 32.34
N ASP A 469 5.28 8.33 31.29
CA ASP A 469 6.57 7.70 31.04
C ASP A 469 7.65 8.76 30.77
N LEU A 470 7.36 9.79 29.97
CA LEU A 470 8.25 10.94 29.79
C LEU A 470 8.53 11.69 31.11
N ARG A 471 7.54 11.80 32.00
CA ARG A 471 7.75 12.38 33.35
C ARG A 471 8.63 11.50 34.24
N ARG A 472 8.56 10.17 34.10
CA ARG A 472 9.38 9.21 34.86
C ARG A 472 10.81 9.14 34.33
N GLU A 473 10.99 9.19 33.01
CA GLU A 473 12.30 9.23 32.35
C GLU A 473 13.10 10.48 32.78
N LYS A 474 12.43 11.62 33.04
CA LYS A 474 13.04 12.83 33.61
C LYS A 474 13.67 12.64 34.99
N VAL A 475 13.27 11.62 35.76
CA VAL A 475 13.78 11.44 37.13
C VAL A 475 15.13 10.69 37.14
N SER A 476 15.56 10.08 36.02
CA SER A 476 16.76 9.23 36.01
C SER A 476 18.00 9.75 35.27
N LYS A 477 17.95 10.90 34.58
CA LYS A 477 19.12 11.46 33.87
C LYS A 477 19.17 12.99 33.90
N ASP A 478 20.08 13.53 34.71
CA ASP A 478 20.49 14.95 34.79
C ASP A 478 21.25 15.48 33.55
N GLU A 479 21.27 14.74 32.44
CA GLU A 479 22.00 15.14 31.23
C GLU A 479 21.14 14.96 29.99
N ARG A 480 20.25 15.92 29.68
CA ARG A 480 19.84 16.27 28.31
C ARG A 480 19.46 17.76 28.19
N PRO A 481 19.64 18.40 27.02
CA PRO A 481 19.57 19.86 26.83
C PRO A 481 18.15 20.43 26.75
N TYR A 482 17.10 19.65 27.02
CA TYR A 482 15.73 20.09 26.81
C TYR A 482 15.13 20.67 28.11
N PRO A 483 14.82 21.98 28.17
CA PRO A 483 14.09 22.57 29.26
C PRO A 483 12.63 22.13 29.15
N TYR A 484 12.35 20.92 29.63
CA TYR A 484 11.00 20.64 30.04
C TYR A 484 10.75 21.44 31.32
N PRO A 485 9.65 22.20 31.42
CA PRO A 485 9.28 22.84 32.68
C PRO A 485 9.25 21.78 33.77
N SER A 486 9.96 22.05 34.87
CA SER A 486 9.89 21.29 36.13
C SER A 486 8.45 21.14 36.60
N GLU A 487 7.59 22.09 36.20
CA GLU A 487 6.17 22.12 36.49
C GLU A 487 5.38 22.26 35.19
N LEU A 488 5.01 21.14 34.58
CA LEU A 488 3.82 21.16 33.73
C LEU A 488 2.65 21.54 34.64
N PRO A 489 1.83 22.56 34.30
CA PRO A 489 0.70 22.93 35.13
C PRO A 489 -0.13 21.66 35.44
N PRO A 490 -0.60 21.50 36.69
CA PRO A 490 -1.46 20.38 37.03
C PRO A 490 -2.64 20.42 36.07
N PHE A 491 -2.68 19.46 35.15
CA PHE A 491 -3.87 19.25 34.35
C PHE A 491 -4.95 18.83 35.34
N PRO A 492 -6.17 19.38 35.23
CA PRO A 492 -7.25 18.96 36.10
C PRO A 492 -7.34 17.43 36.04
N GLU A 493 -7.23 16.76 37.20
CA GLU A 493 -7.15 15.28 37.31
C GLU A 493 -8.31 14.55 36.60
N HIS A 494 -9.36 15.30 36.27
CA HIS A 494 -10.59 14.87 35.64
C HIS A 494 -10.57 14.88 34.09
N ARG A 495 -9.54 15.39 33.40
CA ARG A 495 -9.44 15.29 31.92
C ARG A 495 -8.19 14.54 31.45
N ARG A 496 -8.41 13.34 30.92
CA ARG A 496 -7.38 12.53 30.22
C ARG A 496 -6.91 13.29 28.96
N TYR A 497 -5.61 13.47 28.83
CA TYR A 497 -4.98 14.16 27.70
C TYR A 497 -5.28 13.47 26.36
N SER A 498 -5.43 12.14 26.38
CA SER A 498 -5.87 11.37 25.21
C SER A 498 -7.25 11.82 24.73
N LEU A 499 -8.20 12.04 25.64
CA LEU A 499 -9.55 12.52 25.29
C LEU A 499 -9.51 13.96 24.75
N LEU A 500 -8.72 14.83 25.38
CA LEU A 500 -8.57 16.21 24.89
C LEU A 500 -7.96 16.25 23.48
N ALA A 501 -6.92 15.44 23.22
CA ALA A 501 -6.33 15.35 21.90
C ALA A 501 -7.35 14.86 20.87
N GLN A 502 -8.15 13.85 21.23
CA GLN A 502 -9.23 13.36 20.38
C GLN A 502 -10.27 14.46 20.09
N ASP A 503 -10.74 15.20 21.09
CA ASP A 503 -11.74 16.26 20.89
C ASP A 503 -11.22 17.41 20.00
N VAL A 504 -9.99 17.85 20.23
CA VAL A 504 -9.35 18.90 19.42
C VAL A 504 -9.18 18.43 17.97
N HIS A 505 -8.61 17.24 17.76
CA HIS A 505 -8.36 16.73 16.42
C HIS A 505 -9.66 16.38 15.68
N ARG A 506 -10.68 15.85 16.37
CA ARG A 506 -12.02 15.62 15.81
C ARG A 506 -12.64 16.88 15.24
N THR A 507 -12.44 18.02 15.91
CA THR A 507 -12.97 19.31 15.44
C THR A 507 -12.22 19.78 14.20
N LEU A 508 -10.90 19.61 14.15
CA LEU A 508 -10.09 19.96 12.98
C LEU A 508 -10.38 19.08 11.76
N SER A 509 -10.81 17.84 11.98
CA SER A 509 -11.25 16.93 10.94
C SER A 509 -12.72 17.13 10.53
N ALA A 510 -13.51 17.92 11.25
CA ALA A 510 -14.96 17.99 11.01
C ALA A 510 -15.34 18.61 9.66
N SER A 511 -14.63 19.65 9.21
CA SER A 511 -14.83 20.24 7.89
C SER A 511 -13.63 21.08 7.44
N ILE A 512 -13.53 21.29 6.11
CA ILE A 512 -12.54 22.19 5.51
C ILE A 512 -12.72 23.64 6.01
N ASP A 513 -13.95 24.09 6.25
CA ASP A 513 -14.20 25.45 6.74
C ASP A 513 -13.67 25.65 8.16
N VAL A 514 -13.89 24.67 9.06
CA VAL A 514 -13.34 24.70 10.42
C VAL A 514 -11.81 24.67 10.38
N LEU A 515 -11.23 23.88 9.49
CA LEU A 515 -9.79 23.89 9.25
C LEU A 515 -9.33 25.28 8.80
N ARG A 516 -9.99 25.89 7.81
CA ARG A 516 -9.63 27.22 7.28
C ARG A 516 -9.67 28.31 8.36
N ASP A 517 -10.74 28.33 9.16
CA ASP A 517 -10.88 29.26 10.28
C ASP A 517 -9.75 29.06 11.29
N ARG A 518 -9.36 27.80 11.56
CA ARG A 518 -8.24 27.51 12.45
C ARG A 518 -6.90 27.92 11.86
N LEU A 519 -6.65 27.64 10.58
CA LEU A 519 -5.42 28.04 9.89
C LEU A 519 -5.26 29.56 9.95
N SER A 520 -6.34 30.31 9.74
CA SER A 520 -6.35 31.77 9.85
C SER A 520 -6.10 32.24 11.29
N ALA A 521 -6.87 31.74 12.26
CA ALA A 521 -6.79 32.17 13.65
C ALA A 521 -5.49 31.76 14.36
N GLN A 522 -4.79 30.74 13.86
CA GLN A 522 -3.61 30.16 14.50
C GLN A 522 -2.39 30.05 13.59
N ALA A 523 -2.34 30.82 12.51
CA ALA A 523 -1.28 30.75 11.49
C ALA A 523 0.14 30.72 12.12
N ASP A 524 0.45 31.68 13.00
CA ASP A 524 1.76 31.76 13.65
C ASP A 524 2.03 30.60 14.61
N ARG A 525 0.99 30.09 15.27
CA ARG A 525 1.12 28.92 16.13
C ARG A 525 1.42 27.67 15.28
N ILE A 526 0.77 27.50 14.13
CA ILE A 526 0.99 26.35 13.24
C ILE A 526 2.41 26.38 12.67
N ARG A 527 2.90 27.54 12.20
CA ARG A 527 4.31 27.68 11.76
C ARG A 527 5.31 27.29 12.84
N ARG A 528 5.02 27.65 14.10
CA ARG A 528 5.84 27.24 15.25
C ARG A 528 5.71 25.76 15.58
N LEU A 529 4.56 25.15 15.34
CA LEU A 529 4.27 23.76 15.73
C LEU A 529 4.55 22.73 14.65
N VAL A 530 4.72 23.12 13.38
CA VAL A 530 4.99 22.19 12.28
C VAL A 530 6.42 22.38 11.82
N ARG A 531 7.22 21.34 11.99
CA ARG A 531 8.63 21.36 11.62
C ARG A 531 8.81 21.28 10.09
N PRO A 532 9.77 22.00 9.50
CA PRO A 532 10.07 21.88 8.06
C PRO A 532 10.46 20.46 7.65
N PRO A 533 10.29 20.05 6.39
CA PRO A 533 10.66 18.73 5.90
C PRO A 533 12.19 18.58 5.85
N TYR A 534 12.66 17.36 5.62
CA TYR A 534 14.06 17.16 5.24
C TYR A 534 14.32 17.75 3.84
N GLY A 535 15.45 18.44 3.66
CA GLY A 535 15.89 18.97 2.37
C GLY A 535 16.36 17.86 1.43
N LEU A 536 16.30 18.12 0.12
CA LEU A 536 16.74 17.19 -0.91
C LEU A 536 18.26 17.03 -0.88
N LEU A 537 18.75 15.87 -1.30
CA LEU A 537 20.19 15.63 -1.40
C LEU A 537 20.86 16.55 -2.45
N SER A 538 20.13 16.97 -3.49
CA SER A 538 20.59 17.94 -4.49
C SER A 538 20.78 19.34 -3.91
N GLU A 539 19.99 19.70 -2.90
CA GLU A 539 20.03 21.00 -2.21
C GLU A 539 21.24 21.10 -1.27
N ARG A 540 21.93 19.98 -1.02
CA ARG A 540 23.19 19.90 -0.28
C ARG A 540 24.27 20.85 -0.77
N ARG A 541 24.28 21.19 -2.06
CA ARG A 541 25.32 22.06 -2.67
C ARG A 541 25.09 23.56 -2.44
N LEU A 542 23.93 23.96 -1.95
CA LEU A 542 23.55 25.37 -1.83
C LEU A 542 23.96 26.00 -0.49
N GLU A 543 24.38 25.21 0.49
CA GLU A 543 24.85 25.70 1.79
C GLU A 543 26.35 25.46 1.93
N GLY A 544 27.14 26.43 1.46
CA GLY A 544 28.49 26.64 1.99
C GLY A 544 28.39 27.40 3.31
N ASP A 545 29.00 26.83 4.36
CA ASP A 545 29.56 27.53 5.53
C ASP A 545 28.76 28.71 6.13
N GLY A 546 27.50 28.51 6.53
CA GLY A 546 26.75 29.52 7.29
C GLY A 546 25.82 28.93 8.35
N GLU A 547 26.02 29.31 9.61
CA GLU A 547 25.12 29.09 10.78
C GLU A 547 23.78 29.85 10.67
N GLY A 548 23.33 30.20 9.45
CA GLY A 548 22.05 30.84 9.21
C GLY A 548 20.96 29.80 9.11
N GLY A 549 20.02 29.80 10.06
CA GLY A 549 18.93 28.83 10.17
C GLY A 549 18.23 28.53 8.85
N SER A 550 18.61 27.43 8.20
CA SER A 550 17.95 27.01 6.97
C SER A 550 16.49 26.67 7.27
N THR A 551 15.60 27.00 6.34
CA THR A 551 14.18 26.59 6.38
C THR A 551 14.00 25.09 6.14
N ARG A 552 15.08 24.32 6.10
CA ARG A 552 15.11 22.90 5.76
C ARG A 552 15.86 22.13 6.83
N ARG A 553 15.65 20.82 6.89
CA ARG A 553 16.41 19.95 7.78
C ARG A 553 17.28 19.04 6.99
N PHE A 554 18.51 18.82 7.42
CA PHE A 554 19.32 17.79 6.80
C PHE A 554 19.58 16.65 7.77
N PRO A 555 19.40 15.37 7.36
CA PRO A 555 19.57 14.21 8.26
C PRO A 555 20.96 14.08 8.90
N TRP A 556 21.94 14.87 8.47
CA TRP A 556 23.30 14.91 9.00
C TRP A 556 23.57 16.07 9.97
N GLN A 557 22.68 17.06 10.08
CA GLN A 557 22.73 18.08 11.13
C GLN A 557 22.24 17.47 12.45
N ASP A 558 22.95 17.72 13.54
CA ASP A 558 22.61 17.10 14.83
C ASP A 558 21.30 17.69 15.36
N GLU A 559 21.04 18.99 15.16
CA GLU A 559 19.79 19.66 15.53
C GLU A 559 18.58 19.05 14.77
N ALA A 560 18.79 18.61 13.52
CA ALA A 560 17.74 17.99 12.71
C ALA A 560 17.27 16.64 13.28
N ARG A 561 18.14 15.96 14.06
CA ARG A 561 17.87 14.68 14.71
C ARG A 561 17.25 14.80 16.10
N GLU A 562 17.21 15.99 16.67
CA GLU A 562 16.64 16.19 17.99
C GLU A 562 15.11 16.30 17.96
N TYR A 563 14.45 15.74 18.98
CA TYR A 563 13.01 15.90 19.19
C TYR A 563 12.74 17.26 19.84
N ASP A 564 12.00 18.15 19.15
CA ASP A 564 11.61 19.43 19.70
C ASP A 564 10.09 19.55 19.92
N MET A 565 9.67 20.68 20.52
CA MET A 565 8.27 20.95 20.83
C MET A 565 7.41 21.27 19.59
N ARG A 566 8.02 21.40 18.41
CA ARG A 566 7.36 21.59 17.12
C ARG A 566 6.95 20.25 16.50
N MET A 567 6.84 19.21 17.33
CA MET A 567 6.30 17.92 16.96
C MET A 567 5.20 17.51 17.92
N PRO A 568 4.08 16.99 17.40
CA PRO A 568 3.06 16.36 18.22
C PRO A 568 3.64 15.22 19.08
N PRO A 569 3.16 15.01 20.31
CA PRO A 569 3.70 14.01 21.23
C PRO A 569 3.74 12.57 20.70
N TYR A 570 2.83 12.17 19.80
CA TYR A 570 2.82 10.84 19.16
C TYR A 570 3.81 10.70 17.99
N MET A 571 4.38 11.81 17.50
CA MET A 571 5.49 11.82 16.54
C MET A 571 6.86 11.77 17.21
N ARG A 572 6.87 11.79 18.56
CA ARG A 572 8.07 11.59 19.36
C ARG A 572 8.20 10.10 19.60
N ASP A 573 9.32 9.52 19.18
CA ASP A 573 9.73 8.14 19.45
C ASP A 573 9.02 7.01 18.67
N SER A 574 8.22 7.32 17.65
CA SER A 574 7.74 6.30 16.69
C SER A 574 8.86 5.75 15.80
N ASP A 575 9.96 6.49 15.66
CA ASP A 575 11.25 6.06 15.12
C ASP A 575 12.38 6.73 15.91
N ARG A 576 13.64 6.31 15.72
CA ARG A 576 14.85 6.89 16.36
C ARG A 576 15.11 8.36 15.96
N SER A 577 14.41 8.86 14.95
CA SER A 577 14.48 10.24 14.47
C SER A 577 13.10 10.93 14.54
N PRO A 578 13.07 12.26 14.68
CA PRO A 578 11.89 13.09 14.48
C PRO A 578 11.12 12.76 13.19
N LEU A 579 9.86 12.35 13.29
CA LEU A 579 9.00 12.24 12.10
C LEU A 579 8.71 13.65 11.51
N SER A 580 8.53 13.69 10.19
CA SER A 580 8.28 14.92 9.40
C SER A 580 7.05 14.73 8.54
N LEU A 581 6.42 15.83 8.13
CA LEU A 581 5.62 15.82 6.90
C LEU A 581 6.55 15.67 5.69
N THR A 582 6.01 15.17 4.59
CA THR A 582 6.71 15.22 3.29
C THR A 582 6.90 16.67 2.83
N ARG A 583 7.81 16.91 1.88
CA ARG A 583 8.07 18.28 1.39
C ARG A 583 6.80 18.88 0.79
N ARG A 584 6.09 18.12 -0.04
CA ARG A 584 4.82 18.49 -0.65
C ARG A 584 3.75 18.86 0.39
N GLN A 585 3.51 17.98 1.36
CA GLN A 585 2.51 18.20 2.41
C GLN A 585 2.82 19.47 3.20
N TYR A 586 4.10 19.64 3.58
CA TYR A 586 4.56 20.83 4.29
C TYR A 586 4.35 22.11 3.49
N VAL A 587 4.82 22.15 2.24
CA VAL A 587 4.71 23.35 1.38
C VAL A 587 3.25 23.72 1.16
N ARG A 588 2.39 22.74 0.85
CA ARG A 588 0.94 22.98 0.67
C ARG A 588 0.30 23.54 1.93
N LEU A 589 0.58 22.93 3.09
CA LEU A 589 0.06 23.40 4.37
C LEU A 589 0.54 24.82 4.70
N MET A 590 1.83 25.12 4.52
CA MET A 590 2.36 26.44 4.79
C MET A 590 1.81 27.51 3.82
N THR A 591 1.62 27.18 2.54
CA THR A 591 0.96 28.09 1.58
C THR A 591 -0.47 28.41 2.02
N LEU A 592 -1.25 27.42 2.45
CA LEU A 592 -2.59 27.67 2.99
C LEU A 592 -2.56 28.56 4.24
N VAL A 593 -1.58 28.36 5.11
CA VAL A 593 -1.36 29.18 6.32
C VAL A 593 -0.98 30.63 5.97
N GLU A 594 -0.26 30.87 4.87
CA GLU A 594 -0.02 32.22 4.36
C GLU A 594 -1.29 32.83 3.73
N GLU A 595 -2.00 32.09 2.88
CA GLU A 595 -3.23 32.59 2.23
C GLU A 595 -4.36 32.88 3.21
N ALA A 596 -4.40 32.17 4.34
CA ALA A 596 -5.41 32.37 5.37
C ALA A 596 -5.17 33.61 6.25
N ARG A 597 -4.05 34.34 6.08
CA ARG A 597 -3.78 35.54 6.86
C ARG A 597 -4.72 36.69 6.47
N PRO A 598 -5.24 37.44 7.44
CA PRO A 598 -6.02 38.64 7.15
C PRO A 598 -5.14 39.69 6.43
N PRO A 599 -5.66 40.38 5.40
CA PRO A 599 -4.91 41.42 4.70
C PRO A 599 -4.53 42.55 5.66
N GLY A 600 -3.25 42.92 5.69
CA GLY A 600 -2.69 43.93 6.59
C GLY A 600 -2.05 43.38 7.87
N ALA A 601 -2.08 42.06 8.10
CA ALA A 601 -1.13 41.44 9.02
C ALA A 601 0.29 41.71 8.51
N SER A 602 1.13 42.36 9.33
CA SER A 602 2.54 42.53 8.96
C SER A 602 3.12 41.16 8.60
N PRO A 603 3.99 41.05 7.56
CA PRO A 603 4.80 39.86 7.42
C PRO A 603 5.45 39.66 8.78
N ALA A 604 5.11 38.56 9.48
CA ALA A 604 5.87 38.21 10.68
C ALA A 604 7.33 38.24 10.23
N GLU A 605 8.16 39.02 10.95
CA GLU A 605 9.60 39.06 10.72
C GLU A 605 10.03 37.68 10.28
N THR A 606 10.55 37.58 9.05
CA THR A 606 11.20 36.36 8.60
C THR A 606 12.13 35.99 9.74
N TYR A 607 11.81 34.92 10.47
CA TYR A 607 12.60 34.51 11.61
C TYR A 607 13.93 34.01 11.05
N GLU A 608 14.84 34.94 10.76
CA GLU A 608 16.25 34.66 10.91
C GLU A 608 16.40 34.22 12.36
N LEU A 609 16.61 32.92 12.55
CA LEU A 609 17.02 32.37 13.83
C LEU A 609 18.36 33.03 14.16
N ALA A 610 18.31 34.15 14.89
CA ALA A 610 19.49 34.76 15.45
C ALA A 610 20.15 33.70 16.36
N PRO A 611 21.42 33.34 16.10
CA PRO A 611 22.05 32.17 16.73
C PRO A 611 22.25 32.29 18.25
N ASP A 612 22.11 33.49 18.84
CA ASP A 612 22.58 33.74 20.20
C ASP A 612 21.51 34.34 21.14
N ARG A 613 20.49 33.58 21.57
CA ARG A 613 19.76 33.88 22.85
C ARG A 613 19.18 32.64 23.53
N VAL A 614 20.05 31.83 24.13
CA VAL A 614 19.67 30.71 25.03
C VAL A 614 18.97 31.19 26.33
N GLY A 615 18.99 32.49 26.64
CA GLY A 615 18.46 33.03 27.90
C GLY A 615 17.03 33.60 27.91
N GLU A 616 16.35 33.76 26.77
CA GLU A 616 15.01 34.39 26.71
C GLU A 616 13.84 33.38 26.64
N GLY A 617 14.14 32.08 26.57
CA GLY A 617 13.14 31.01 26.49
C GLY A 617 12.16 30.98 27.65
N GLU A 618 12.60 31.29 28.88
CA GLU A 618 11.76 31.27 30.08
C GLU A 618 10.69 32.37 30.11
N LYS A 619 10.99 33.58 29.60
CA LYS A 619 10.03 34.70 29.62
C LYS A 619 8.91 34.52 28.60
N ARG A 620 9.20 33.98 27.41
CA ARG A 620 8.18 33.66 26.40
C ARG A 620 7.33 32.44 26.77
N PHE A 621 7.86 31.56 27.63
CA PHE A 621 7.14 30.39 28.14
C PHE A 621 6.03 30.77 29.15
N GLY A 622 6.22 31.85 29.92
CA GLY A 622 5.21 32.37 30.85
C GLY A 622 3.93 32.89 30.16
N GLU A 623 4.03 33.40 28.93
CA GLU A 623 2.85 33.81 28.13
C GLU A 623 2.07 32.60 27.59
N PHE A 624 2.73 31.46 27.38
CA PHE A 624 2.12 30.21 26.93
C PHE A 624 1.17 29.59 27.97
N GLN A 625 1.33 29.92 29.26
CA GLN A 625 0.45 29.44 30.34
C GLN A 625 -0.90 30.17 30.43
N ARG A 626 -1.04 31.35 29.81
CA ARG A 626 -2.26 32.17 29.91
C ARG A 626 -3.28 31.93 28.80
N THR A 627 -2.96 31.14 27.78
CA THR A 627 -3.92 30.82 26.72
C THR A 627 -4.74 29.61 27.14
N ASP A 628 -5.84 29.90 27.80
CA ASP A 628 -6.85 28.94 28.25
C ASP A 628 -7.37 28.08 27.08
N LEU A 629 -7.18 26.76 27.18
CA LEU A 629 -7.69 25.78 26.21
C LEU A 629 -9.22 25.68 26.21
N THR A 630 -9.91 26.37 27.13
CA THR A 630 -11.37 26.27 27.32
C THR A 630 -12.15 27.51 26.87
N ALA A 631 -11.47 28.59 26.46
CA ALA A 631 -12.11 29.91 26.33
C ALA A 631 -13.33 29.99 25.39
N HIS A 632 -13.58 29.03 24.50
CA HIS A 632 -14.70 29.03 23.56
C HIS A 632 -15.51 27.72 23.48
N VAL A 633 -15.53 26.88 24.52
CA VAL A 633 -16.53 25.80 24.59
C VAL A 633 -17.84 26.39 25.16
N PRO A 634 -18.95 26.44 24.41
CA PRO A 634 -20.23 26.90 24.96
C PRO A 634 -20.67 25.91 26.05
N SER A 635 -20.79 26.39 27.28
CA SER A 635 -21.44 25.63 28.35
C SER A 635 -22.94 25.54 28.03
N GLY A 636 -23.41 24.41 27.53
CA GLY A 636 -24.83 24.09 27.47
C GLY A 636 -25.43 23.98 28.88
N PRO A 637 -26.74 24.21 29.05
CA PRO A 637 -27.37 24.15 30.37
C PRO A 637 -27.34 22.71 30.89
N ALA A 638 -26.80 22.54 32.11
CA ALA A 638 -26.83 21.27 32.83
C ALA A 638 -28.27 20.92 33.27
N PRO A 639 -28.60 19.62 33.41
CA PRO A 639 -29.85 19.18 34.06
C PRO A 639 -29.89 19.51 35.55
#